data_AF-V9Z751-F1
#
_entry.id   AF-V9Z751-F1
#
_cell.length_a   1.000
_cell.length_b   1.000
_cell.length_c   1.000
_cell.angle_alpha   90.00
_cell.angle_beta   90.00
_cell.angle_gamma   90.00
#
_symmetry.space_group_name_H-M   'P 1'
#
loop_
_entity.id
_entity.type
_entity.pdbx_description
1 polymer ?
#
loop_
_entity_poly.entity_id
_entity_poly.type
_entity_poly.pdbx_seq_one_letter_code
_entity_poly.pdbx_strand_id
1 'polypeptide(L)'
;MWTPDRIPIALMPMPGEALDSWISSYARRLRTTDRGLLHHIGLSAARVDHMLLRLTEPETHALHKSTGIPVEVLRAMTLDSYNRFAVNIPPGRRRLERPPAWAFRGGRTRYCPACLRENGGRGPLLWRLPWAFACTQHQLLLADFCPDCGRPPHPWKISFTGPRGIGACTRDRLDHAVKGRRRPCATNLFHAPANALPPNGLVLRAQHRVAGLLAAAPDQRPGALIELKQLYALAWRVLRGLRTNRDHAPQLVHTVIDECGGTFPPSFPDGSGQSAYHLSGNSSSRREDAASLQTHHVAAGAALAHVALRGGHPEHQRLFEWIVQSDHPTAARDLNLGELAFRWRDSGPDLFARMMSYQDPHTLLHNRLRYASATPTPRRPDRSRADIHRRATMIPAMLWPGWALRLLPVDHLRSQDRVVRVDAFRHGCSSLLLVPGGPSDLPYVRAAPLLGNVRATRDRESVEQRVYRGRDLAPLASALAQLARALDEHGSPIDYARRRATFTETTAELNSDAYRRLVLQYGWLAGGEHRQQVMRWYLLLLLTGHSPPAPERAATRFAWSCTEFRFRAPLPLRAFLREQAEQNLAAHGIDEPVTWEPPAHWVRDVEWPGIAPEQVDAARLRAALDSNDTIAPVTEATGVTGVTGVTGVTAEHLRLYFEIDDTVTGPPDRLLGKIRAPDPATRAAVLAPRQLRELYVTERKTTAEIAGMAKCAATTVRALLALDGIPLRTLSRRLNRPTSCAPGCTVSTSKDVVDYALDKQQRQPPGRRRAAVTGHGTDQHARKTRDS
;
A
#
# COMPACT_ATOMS: atom_id res chain seq x y z
N MET A 1 43.54 44.88 15.52
CA MET A 1 44.23 46.09 15.00
C MET A 1 43.19 47.20 14.87
N TRP A 2 43.49 48.41 15.33
CA TRP A 2 42.59 49.57 15.23
C TRP A 2 42.63 50.14 13.80
N THR A 3 41.49 50.52 13.22
CA THR A 3 41.41 51.15 11.88
C THR A 3 40.73 52.52 12.00
N PRO A 4 41.07 53.51 11.15
CA PRO A 4 40.46 54.84 11.17
C PRO A 4 38.93 54.81 10.95
N ASP A 5 38.43 53.79 10.25
CA ASP A 5 37.02 53.60 9.95
C ASP A 5 36.20 52.97 11.10
N ARG A 6 36.86 52.57 12.20
CA ARG A 6 36.20 51.90 13.33
C ARG A 6 35.63 52.92 14.32
N ILE A 7 34.39 52.69 14.76
CA ILE A 7 33.73 53.51 15.78
C ILE A 7 34.51 53.40 17.12
N PRO A 8 34.99 54.53 17.70
CA PRO A 8 35.78 54.56 18.94
C PRO A 8 35.13 53.88 20.15
N ILE A 9 33.81 54.00 20.27
CA ILE A 9 33.06 53.45 21.39
C ILE A 9 32.54 52.06 21.00
N ALA A 10 33.24 50.98 21.35
CA ALA A 10 32.80 49.64 21.01
C ALA A 10 31.62 49.13 21.88
N LEU A 11 30.77 48.29 21.29
CA LEU A 11 29.78 47.46 21.99
C LEU A 11 29.78 46.04 21.43
N MET A 12 30.23 45.07 22.21
CA MET A 12 30.27 43.66 21.77
C MET A 12 28.86 43.02 21.80
N PRO A 13 28.47 42.26 20.77
CA PRO A 13 27.29 41.40 20.80
C PRO A 13 27.32 40.42 21.97
N MET A 14 26.15 40.09 22.53
CA MET A 14 26.05 38.97 23.48
C MET A 14 25.91 37.65 22.71
N PRO A 15 26.29 36.50 23.31
CA PRO A 15 26.02 35.19 22.74
C PRO A 15 24.52 35.02 22.39
N GLY A 16 24.24 34.68 21.13
CA GLY A 16 22.87 34.45 20.64
C GLY A 16 22.00 35.71 20.53
N GLU A 17 22.56 36.92 20.63
CA GLU A 17 21.80 38.16 20.50
C GLU A 17 21.25 38.35 19.08
N ALA A 18 20.05 38.93 18.98
CA ALA A 18 19.48 39.30 17.69
C ALA A 18 20.15 40.56 17.12
N LEU A 19 20.33 40.62 15.79
CA LEU A 19 20.97 41.77 15.14
C LEU A 19 20.24 43.09 15.40
N ASP A 20 18.90 43.07 15.42
CA ASP A 20 18.09 44.25 15.75
C ASP A 20 18.32 44.72 17.20
N SER A 21 18.37 43.79 18.16
CA SER A 21 18.69 44.09 19.57
C SER A 21 20.05 44.77 19.72
N TRP A 22 21.07 44.23 19.03
CA TRP A 22 22.42 44.76 19.13
C TRP A 22 22.56 46.14 18.48
N ILE A 23 22.04 46.34 17.25
CA ILE A 23 22.07 47.63 16.55
C ILE A 23 21.41 48.72 17.41
N SER A 24 20.23 48.45 17.95
CA SER A 24 19.52 49.43 18.77
C SER A 24 20.20 49.68 20.11
N SER A 25 20.88 48.68 20.68
CA SER A 25 21.69 48.87 21.88
C SER A 25 22.95 49.68 21.62
N TYR A 26 23.56 49.50 20.45
CA TYR A 26 24.73 50.25 20.03
C TYR A 26 24.36 51.72 19.74
N ALA A 27 23.29 51.94 18.99
CA ALA A 27 22.76 53.28 18.75
C ALA A 27 22.47 54.03 20.06
N ARG A 28 21.84 53.36 21.04
CA ARG A 28 21.61 53.93 22.38
C ARG A 28 22.91 54.28 23.12
N ARG A 29 23.92 53.40 23.08
CA ARG A 29 25.25 53.67 23.68
C ARG A 29 25.91 54.91 23.07
N LEU A 30 25.72 55.11 21.76
CA LEU A 30 26.20 56.27 21.01
C LEU A 30 25.26 57.48 21.08
N ARG A 31 24.17 57.41 21.85
CA ARG A 31 23.13 58.45 21.96
C ARG A 31 22.54 58.88 20.61
N THR A 32 22.40 57.94 19.68
CA THR A 32 21.82 58.15 18.35
C THR A 32 20.63 57.21 18.10
N THR A 33 20.01 57.32 16.92
CA THR A 33 18.98 56.39 16.46
C THR A 33 19.59 55.28 15.62
N ASP A 34 18.89 54.14 15.47
CA ASP A 34 19.32 53.05 14.59
C ASP A 34 19.60 53.55 13.16
N ARG A 35 18.75 54.46 12.65
CA ARG A 35 18.95 55.11 11.35
C ARG A 35 20.19 55.99 11.35
N GLY A 36 20.44 56.73 12.42
CA GLY A 36 21.64 57.57 12.57
C GLY A 36 22.92 56.73 12.58
N LEU A 37 22.93 55.62 13.32
CA LEU A 37 24.05 54.66 13.31
C LEU A 37 24.24 54.06 11.91
N LEU A 38 23.18 53.53 11.30
CA LEU A 38 23.26 52.95 9.96
C LEU A 38 23.71 53.96 8.90
N HIS A 39 23.21 55.20 8.96
CA HIS A 39 23.65 56.29 8.07
C HIS A 39 25.14 56.59 8.24
N HIS A 40 25.62 56.68 9.49
CA HIS A 40 27.03 56.96 9.79
C HIS A 40 27.99 55.91 9.20
N ILE A 41 27.59 54.63 9.20
CA ILE A 41 28.39 53.53 8.65
C ILE A 41 28.12 53.28 7.14
N GLY A 42 27.43 54.18 6.45
CA GLY A 42 27.19 54.11 5.01
C GLY A 42 25.99 53.25 4.56
N LEU A 43 25.10 52.87 5.49
CA LEU A 43 23.92 52.02 5.26
C LEU A 43 22.60 52.80 5.33
N SER A 44 22.53 53.99 4.72
CA SER A 44 21.40 54.92 4.82
C SER A 44 20.05 54.38 4.32
N ALA A 45 20.06 53.44 3.37
CA ALA A 45 18.87 52.79 2.82
C ALA A 45 18.54 51.44 3.49
N ALA A 46 19.42 50.96 4.37
CA ALA A 46 19.24 49.66 5.02
C ALA A 46 18.10 49.71 6.03
N ARG A 47 17.44 48.57 6.21
CA ARG A 47 16.37 48.41 7.19
C ARG A 47 16.71 47.28 8.13
N VAL A 48 16.71 47.57 9.42
CA VAL A 48 17.03 46.60 10.48
C VAL A 48 16.13 45.35 10.42
N ASP A 49 14.85 45.51 10.06
CA ASP A 49 13.92 44.38 9.90
C ASP A 49 14.30 43.46 8.73
N HIS A 50 14.87 43.98 7.66
CA HIS A 50 15.40 43.17 6.56
C HIS A 50 16.76 42.55 6.92
N MET A 51 17.63 43.32 7.57
CA MET A 51 18.96 42.85 8.00
C MET A 51 18.86 41.71 9.01
N LEU A 52 17.88 41.75 9.92
CA LEU A 52 17.58 40.66 10.85
C LEU A 52 17.26 39.34 10.13
N LEU A 53 16.64 39.40 8.94
CA LEU A 53 16.34 38.21 8.16
C LEU A 53 17.60 37.68 7.48
N ARG A 54 18.31 38.55 6.76
CA ARG A 54 19.54 38.23 6.06
C ARG A 54 20.32 39.52 5.78
N LEU A 55 21.61 39.51 6.07
CA LEU A 55 22.54 40.55 5.67
C LEU A 55 22.95 40.37 4.20
N THR A 56 23.03 41.47 3.46
CA THR A 56 23.73 41.48 2.17
C THR A 56 25.24 41.56 2.36
N GLU A 57 26.03 41.27 1.33
CA GLU A 57 27.49 41.42 1.43
C GLU A 57 27.92 42.87 1.72
N PRO A 58 27.35 43.93 1.10
CA PRO A 58 27.65 45.31 1.46
C PRO A 58 27.29 45.65 2.92
N GLU A 59 26.15 45.18 3.41
CA GLU A 59 25.73 45.40 4.81
C GLU A 59 26.67 44.71 5.78
N THR A 60 27.07 43.47 5.47
CA THR A 60 28.02 42.68 6.28
C THR A 60 29.39 43.34 6.33
N HIS A 61 29.91 43.78 5.19
CA HIS A 61 31.22 44.44 5.10
C HIS A 61 31.23 45.77 5.86
N ALA A 62 30.20 46.61 5.68
CA ALA A 62 30.10 47.89 6.37
C ALA A 62 30.03 47.72 7.89
N LEU A 63 29.24 46.75 8.39
CA LEU A 63 29.17 46.43 9.81
C LEU A 63 30.50 45.89 10.34
N HIS A 64 31.12 44.94 9.64
CA HIS A 64 32.42 44.38 10.04
C HIS A 64 33.49 45.48 10.12
N LYS A 65 33.60 46.30 9.08
CA LYS A 65 34.58 47.39 8.97
C LYS A 65 34.42 48.42 10.09
N SER A 66 33.19 48.88 10.33
CA SER A 66 32.91 49.97 11.28
C SER A 66 32.91 49.54 12.75
N THR A 67 32.64 48.25 13.04
CA THR A 67 32.47 47.77 14.43
C THR A 67 33.58 46.82 14.87
N GLY A 68 34.27 46.19 13.91
CA GLY A 68 35.26 45.15 14.16
C GLY A 68 34.64 43.81 14.59
N ILE A 69 33.31 43.65 14.49
CA ILE A 69 32.64 42.38 14.79
C ILE A 69 32.89 41.40 13.64
N PRO A 70 33.32 40.15 13.91
CA PRO A 70 33.55 39.17 12.87
C PRO A 70 32.30 38.85 12.04
N VAL A 71 32.51 38.54 10.75
CA VAL A 71 31.43 38.32 9.78
C VAL A 71 30.53 37.16 10.19
N GLU A 72 31.12 36.09 10.71
CA GLU A 72 30.42 34.91 11.21
C GLU A 72 29.49 35.24 12.38
N VAL A 73 29.93 36.14 13.28
CA VAL A 73 29.11 36.61 14.41
C VAL A 73 27.93 37.43 13.89
N LEU A 74 28.17 38.36 12.96
CA LEU A 74 27.11 39.17 12.35
C LEU A 74 26.06 38.31 11.65
N ARG A 75 26.49 37.28 10.91
CA ARG A 75 25.59 36.33 10.24
C ARG A 75 24.81 35.47 11.25
N ALA A 76 25.45 35.02 12.34
CA ALA A 76 24.81 34.25 13.40
C ALA A 76 23.72 35.04 14.17
N MET A 77 23.80 36.37 14.17
CA MET A 77 22.79 37.27 14.76
C MET A 77 21.55 37.46 13.87
N THR A 78 21.48 36.80 12.70
CA THR A 78 20.35 36.85 11.76
C THR A 78 19.58 35.54 11.69
N LEU A 79 18.32 35.60 11.26
CA LEU A 79 17.46 34.43 11.03
C LEU A 79 17.91 33.55 9.86
N ASP A 80 18.90 33.99 9.07
CA ASP A 80 19.41 33.22 7.94
C ASP A 80 20.04 31.89 8.38
N SER A 81 20.60 31.85 9.59
CA SER A 81 21.10 30.62 10.24
C SER A 81 20.04 29.53 10.39
N TYR A 82 18.76 29.92 10.39
CA TYR A 82 17.58 29.06 10.51
C TYR A 82 16.81 28.90 9.19
N ASN A 83 17.30 29.47 8.08
CA ASN A 83 16.63 29.39 6.79
C ASN A 83 16.53 27.94 6.30
N ARG A 84 15.36 27.56 5.76
CA ARG A 84 14.97 26.19 5.35
C ARG A 84 14.97 25.17 6.48
N PHE A 85 15.11 25.63 7.73
CA PHE A 85 15.12 24.79 8.93
C PHE A 85 13.98 25.16 9.87
N ALA A 86 14.03 26.33 10.51
CA ALA A 86 12.95 26.83 11.38
C ALA A 86 12.13 27.96 10.74
N VAL A 87 12.69 28.64 9.74
CA VAL A 87 12.05 29.69 8.95
C VAL A 87 12.34 29.50 7.46
N ASN A 88 11.55 30.09 6.57
CA ASN A 88 11.84 30.10 5.14
C ASN A 88 11.99 31.54 4.62
N ILE A 89 13.16 31.82 4.04
CA ILE A 89 13.56 33.12 3.48
C ILE A 89 13.90 32.88 2.00
N PRO A 90 12.94 33.10 1.06
CA PRO A 90 13.17 32.89 -0.37
C PRO A 90 14.39 33.64 -0.92
N PRO A 91 15.05 33.08 -1.96
CA PRO A 91 16.15 33.74 -2.65
C PRO A 91 15.77 35.15 -3.15
N GLY A 92 16.68 36.11 -3.01
CA GLY A 92 16.47 37.49 -3.47
C GLY A 92 15.40 38.29 -2.72
N ARG A 93 14.71 37.69 -1.73
CA ARG A 93 13.63 38.34 -0.98
C ARG A 93 13.92 38.27 0.52
N ARG A 94 14.17 39.43 1.14
CA ARG A 94 14.26 39.57 2.61
C ARG A 94 12.87 39.64 3.23
N ARG A 95 12.10 38.56 3.07
CA ARG A 95 10.76 38.37 3.65
C ARG A 95 10.64 36.93 4.11
N LEU A 96 9.94 36.72 5.22
CA LEU A 96 9.51 35.39 5.62
C LEU A 96 8.38 34.96 4.67
N GLU A 97 8.53 33.82 4.01
CA GLU A 97 7.37 33.12 3.46
C GLU A 97 6.43 32.73 4.60
N ARG A 98 5.13 32.52 4.30
CA ARG A 98 4.21 31.97 5.30
C ARG A 98 4.85 30.68 5.81
N PRO A 99 5.26 30.63 7.09
CA PRO A 99 6.12 29.55 7.53
C PRO A 99 5.34 28.24 7.46
N PRO A 100 6.02 27.11 7.18
CA PRO A 100 5.38 25.80 7.25
C PRO A 100 4.98 25.44 8.69
N ALA A 101 5.44 26.18 9.71
CA ALA A 101 5.08 26.05 11.11
C ALA A 101 4.69 27.40 11.72
N TRP A 102 3.70 27.41 12.61
CA TRP A 102 3.13 28.52 13.38
C TRP A 102 3.10 29.88 12.67
N ALA A 103 1.91 30.42 12.37
CA ALA A 103 1.78 31.76 11.80
C ALA A 103 2.47 32.82 12.68
N PHE A 104 3.67 33.25 12.29
CA PHE A 104 4.51 34.22 13.00
C PHE A 104 4.86 35.33 12.02
N ARG A 105 4.21 36.49 12.13
CA ARG A 105 4.49 37.64 11.26
C ARG A 105 5.75 38.35 11.78
N GLY A 106 6.65 38.71 10.85
CA GLY A 106 7.99 39.30 11.07
C GLY A 106 8.05 40.68 11.75
N GLY A 107 7.08 41.00 12.60
CA GLY A 107 7.09 42.12 13.52
C GLY A 107 6.52 41.78 14.91
N ARG A 108 6.34 40.50 15.25
CA ARG A 108 6.05 40.10 16.64
C ARG A 108 7.34 39.58 17.26
N THR A 109 7.60 39.93 18.51
CA THR A 109 8.77 39.48 19.24
C THR A 109 8.33 39.17 20.64
N ARG A 110 8.57 37.93 21.05
CA ARG A 110 8.36 37.49 22.42
C ARG A 110 9.48 37.99 23.30
N TYR A 111 9.23 38.16 24.59
CA TYR A 111 10.26 38.60 25.52
C TYR A 111 10.08 38.03 26.92
N CYS A 112 11.20 37.88 27.63
CA CYS A 112 11.22 37.59 29.06
C CYS A 112 11.54 38.90 29.81
N PRO A 113 10.65 39.40 30.69
CA PRO A 113 10.88 40.61 31.48
C PRO A 113 12.18 40.56 32.30
N ALA A 114 12.48 39.40 32.89
CA ALA A 114 13.69 39.19 33.69
C ALA A 114 14.97 39.23 32.84
N CYS A 115 15.02 38.53 31.70
CA CYS A 115 16.16 38.63 30.76
C CYS A 115 16.34 40.06 30.26
N LEU A 116 15.27 40.77 29.92
CA LEU A 116 15.39 42.16 29.47
C LEU A 116 16.02 43.02 30.57
N ARG A 117 15.65 42.83 31.83
CA ARG A 117 16.23 43.55 32.97
C ARG A 117 17.72 43.24 33.15
N GLU A 118 18.09 41.96 33.16
CA GLU A 118 19.47 41.50 33.37
C GLU A 118 20.40 41.92 32.23
N ASN A 119 19.91 41.90 30.98
CA ASN A 119 20.73 42.15 29.81
C ASN A 119 20.74 43.61 29.33
N GLY A 120 20.35 44.58 30.17
CA GLY A 120 20.32 46.00 29.78
C GLY A 120 19.35 46.28 28.62
N GLY A 121 18.21 45.60 28.67
CA GLY A 121 17.20 45.54 27.64
C GLY A 121 17.42 44.42 26.64
N ARG A 122 18.64 43.89 26.41
CA ARG A 122 19.01 43.11 25.20
C ARG A 122 18.33 41.74 25.11
N GLY A 123 18.03 41.31 23.88
CA GLY A 123 17.19 40.13 23.62
C GLY A 123 17.78 39.15 22.61
N PRO A 124 17.65 37.82 22.84
CA PRO A 124 18.17 36.78 21.96
C PRO A 124 17.43 36.69 20.62
N LEU A 125 18.13 36.16 19.62
CA LEU A 125 17.60 35.84 18.28
C LEU A 125 16.49 34.79 18.34
N LEU A 126 16.62 33.83 19.25
CA LEU A 126 15.65 32.74 19.46
C LEU A 126 14.21 33.25 19.63
N TRP A 127 14.00 34.39 20.29
CA TRP A 127 12.66 34.97 20.49
C TRP A 127 11.99 35.49 19.21
N ARG A 128 12.74 35.54 18.09
CA ARG A 128 12.23 35.88 16.76
C ARG A 128 11.76 34.63 16.00
N LEU A 129 11.95 33.43 16.57
CA LEU A 129 11.47 32.19 16.00
C LEU A 129 10.06 31.86 16.53
N PRO A 130 9.20 31.26 15.68
CA PRO A 130 7.86 30.84 16.10
C PRO A 130 7.86 29.83 17.26
N TRP A 131 8.97 29.11 17.43
CA TRP A 131 9.18 28.01 18.36
C TRP A 131 9.66 28.43 19.76
N ALA A 132 9.92 29.72 20.00
CA ALA A 132 10.31 30.21 21.32
C ALA A 132 9.08 30.65 22.09
N PHE A 133 8.65 29.89 23.10
CA PHE A 133 7.47 30.20 23.91
C PHE A 133 7.74 30.27 25.42
N ALA A 134 8.85 29.70 25.90
CA ALA A 134 9.27 29.82 27.28
C ALA A 134 10.73 30.29 27.40
N CYS A 135 11.03 31.00 28.49
CA CYS A 135 12.38 31.30 28.93
C CYS A 135 12.87 30.15 29.82
N THR A 136 13.92 29.46 29.40
CA THR A 136 14.50 28.34 30.17
C THR A 136 15.33 28.80 31.35
N GLN A 137 15.91 30.00 31.28
CA GLN A 137 16.71 30.60 32.35
C GLN A 137 15.86 31.05 33.53
N HIS A 138 14.76 31.77 33.26
CA HIS A 138 13.88 32.33 34.30
C HIS A 138 12.62 31.50 34.55
N GLN A 139 12.42 30.42 33.77
CA GLN A 139 11.25 29.56 33.87
C GLN A 139 9.93 30.34 33.74
N LEU A 140 9.88 31.25 32.77
CA LEU A 140 8.72 32.10 32.51
C LEU A 140 8.14 31.80 31.13
N LEU A 141 6.81 31.82 31.00
CA LEU A 141 6.15 31.93 29.72
C LEU A 141 6.50 33.30 29.10
N LEU A 142 6.93 33.32 27.84
CA LEU A 142 7.32 34.58 27.21
C LEU A 142 6.09 35.47 26.97
N ALA A 143 6.27 36.78 27.17
CA ALA A 143 5.23 37.76 26.89
C ALA A 143 5.21 38.14 25.41
N ASP A 144 4.01 38.22 24.82
CA ASP A 144 3.81 38.70 23.43
C ASP A 144 3.43 40.17 23.33
N PHE A 145 2.81 40.70 24.39
CA PHE A 145 2.14 42.01 24.37
C PHE A 145 2.63 42.86 25.54
N CYS A 146 2.55 44.18 25.35
CA CYS A 146 2.70 45.13 26.44
C CYS A 146 1.43 45.08 27.31
N PRO A 147 1.54 44.99 28.64
CA PRO A 147 0.37 44.91 29.52
C PRO A 147 -0.50 46.17 29.47
N ASP A 148 0.09 47.33 29.20
CA ASP A 148 -0.65 48.60 29.15
C ASP A 148 -1.35 48.86 27.81
N CYS A 149 -0.61 48.82 26.69
CA CYS A 149 -1.18 49.16 25.38
C CYS A 149 -1.72 47.98 24.58
N GLY A 150 -1.57 46.73 25.06
CA GLY A 150 -2.07 45.51 24.40
C GLY A 150 -1.46 45.20 23.03
N ARG A 151 -0.39 45.90 22.64
CA ARG A 151 0.27 45.74 21.32
C ARG A 151 1.58 44.98 21.49
N PRO A 152 2.02 44.20 20.48
CA PRO A 152 3.33 43.56 20.52
C PRO A 152 4.42 44.62 20.63
N PRO A 153 5.21 44.64 21.71
CA PRO A 153 6.25 45.62 21.88
C PRO A 153 7.37 45.34 20.88
N HIS A 154 7.94 46.40 20.35
CA HIS A 154 9.21 46.32 19.63
C HIS A 154 10.26 47.03 20.46
N PRO A 155 10.78 46.42 21.54
CA PRO A 155 11.73 47.09 22.42
C PRO A 155 12.94 47.69 21.66
N TRP A 156 13.16 47.23 20.44
CA TRP A 156 14.23 47.60 19.51
C TRP A 156 13.85 48.53 18.37
N LYS A 157 12.56 48.74 18.07
CA LYS A 157 12.18 49.75 17.05
C LYS A 157 11.94 51.10 17.72
N ILE A 158 12.81 52.06 17.46
CA ILE A 158 12.68 53.43 17.95
C ILE A 158 11.71 54.26 17.07
N SER A 159 10.91 55.13 17.69
CA SER A 159 10.09 56.15 17.00
C SER A 159 10.94 57.35 16.55
N PHE A 160 10.46 58.13 15.58
CA PHE A 160 11.14 59.34 15.07
C PHE A 160 11.57 60.37 16.15
N THR A 161 11.08 60.24 17.38
CA THR A 161 11.31 61.12 18.53
C THR A 161 12.56 60.80 19.37
N GLY A 162 13.44 59.90 18.91
CA GLY A 162 14.70 59.54 19.61
C GLY A 162 14.60 58.32 20.53
N PRO A 163 15.74 57.85 21.09
CA PRO A 163 15.79 56.62 21.89
C PRO A 163 14.94 56.76 23.16
N ARG A 164 13.89 55.94 23.27
CA ARG A 164 13.13 55.80 24.52
C ARG A 164 13.98 55.03 25.54
N GLY A 165 13.67 55.19 26.83
CA GLY A 165 14.37 54.54 27.93
C GLY A 165 14.55 53.03 27.74
N ILE A 166 15.62 52.47 28.33
CA ILE A 166 15.93 51.04 28.25
C ILE A 166 14.74 50.23 28.80
N GLY A 167 14.28 49.23 28.04
CA GLY A 167 13.17 48.37 28.46
C GLY A 167 11.79 49.00 28.33
N ALA A 168 11.66 50.22 27.79
CA ALA A 168 10.37 50.87 27.62
C ALA A 168 9.61 50.38 26.37
N CYS A 169 8.29 50.33 26.46
CA CYS A 169 7.43 50.06 25.32
C CYS A 169 7.52 51.18 24.27
N THR A 170 7.90 50.80 23.05
CA THR A 170 8.10 51.72 21.91
C THR A 170 6.84 51.98 21.10
N ARG A 171 5.71 51.34 21.45
CA ARG A 171 4.43 51.56 20.79
C ARG A 171 3.81 52.88 21.23
N ASP A 172 2.88 53.35 20.42
CA ASP A 172 1.97 54.42 20.80
C ASP A 172 0.62 53.83 21.21
N ARG A 173 0.00 54.47 22.18
CA ARG A 173 -1.36 54.24 22.65
C ARG A 173 -2.30 55.31 22.09
N LEU A 174 -3.54 54.93 21.84
CA LEU A 174 -4.59 55.88 21.48
C LEU A 174 -4.96 56.68 22.74
N ASP A 175 -4.86 58.01 22.66
CA ASP A 175 -5.36 58.87 23.71
C ASP A 175 -6.89 58.98 23.57
N HIS A 176 -7.63 58.39 24.50
CA HIS A 176 -9.10 58.46 24.50
C HIS A 176 -9.62 59.81 25.00
N ALA A 177 -8.78 60.61 25.68
CA ALA A 177 -9.15 61.93 26.18
C ALA A 177 -9.08 63.02 25.10
N VAL A 178 -8.32 62.78 24.01
CA VAL A 178 -8.21 63.71 22.87
C VAL A 178 -8.33 62.91 21.57
N LYS A 179 -9.50 62.99 20.91
CA LYS A 179 -9.79 62.27 19.66
C LYS A 179 -8.63 62.40 18.66
N GLY A 180 -7.94 61.29 18.42
CA GLY A 180 -6.96 61.14 17.34
C GLY A 180 -5.49 61.38 17.67
N ARG A 181 -5.12 61.85 18.88
CA ARG A 181 -3.70 61.97 19.24
C ARG A 181 -3.13 60.62 19.74
N ARG A 182 -1.96 60.25 19.22
CA ARG A 182 -1.19 59.07 19.65
C ARG A 182 -0.16 59.51 20.68
N ARG A 183 -0.15 58.91 21.87
CA ARG A 183 0.89 59.13 22.89
C ARG A 183 1.83 57.94 22.97
N PRO A 184 3.14 58.14 23.20
CA PRO A 184 4.05 57.06 23.59
C PRO A 184 3.49 56.23 24.76
N CYS A 185 3.49 54.89 24.63
CA CYS A 185 3.09 54.01 25.73
C CYS A 185 4.14 54.02 26.85
N ALA A 186 5.42 53.83 26.50
CA ALA A 186 6.57 53.94 27.41
C ALA A 186 6.54 53.04 28.68
N THR A 187 5.59 52.11 28.79
CA THR A 187 5.52 51.14 29.89
C THR A 187 6.82 50.39 30.06
N ASN A 188 7.28 50.26 31.30
CA ASN A 188 8.50 49.52 31.62
C ASN A 188 8.25 48.00 31.48
N LEU A 189 8.81 47.41 30.43
CA LEU A 189 8.67 45.98 30.11
C LEU A 189 9.48 45.07 31.06
N PHE A 190 10.38 45.63 31.88
CA PHE A 190 11.12 44.86 32.90
C PHE A 190 10.20 44.32 34.00
N HIS A 191 9.06 44.96 34.21
CA HIS A 191 8.06 44.58 35.20
C HIS A 191 6.76 44.08 34.56
N ALA A 192 6.79 43.75 33.27
CA ALA A 192 5.63 43.13 32.64
C ALA A 192 5.30 41.80 33.35
N PRO A 193 4.02 41.51 33.62
CA PRO A 193 3.62 40.24 34.22
C PRO A 193 3.94 39.09 33.27
N ALA A 194 4.48 38.01 33.80
CA ALA A 194 4.77 36.78 33.06
C ALA A 194 4.45 35.57 33.95
N ASN A 195 3.84 34.55 33.34
CA ASN A 195 3.42 33.36 34.07
C ASN A 195 4.64 32.50 34.40
N ALA A 196 4.80 32.14 35.67
CA ALA A 196 5.83 31.21 36.10
C ALA A 196 5.49 29.79 35.63
N LEU A 197 6.48 29.11 35.06
CA LEU A 197 6.38 27.73 34.63
C LEU A 197 6.98 26.81 35.71
N PRO A 198 6.34 25.68 36.03
CA PRO A 198 6.92 24.72 36.95
C PRO A 198 8.30 24.23 36.44
N PRO A 199 9.33 24.11 37.30
CA PRO A 199 10.67 23.65 36.90
C PRO A 199 10.68 22.28 36.19
N ASN A 200 9.75 21.41 36.56
CA ASN A 200 9.55 20.08 35.97
C ASN A 200 8.31 19.99 35.07
N GLY A 201 7.71 21.13 34.74
CA GLY A 201 6.50 21.23 33.93
C GLY A 201 6.68 20.80 32.49
N LEU A 202 5.58 20.45 31.84
CA LEU A 202 5.58 19.91 30.48
C LEU A 202 5.93 20.98 29.45
N VAL A 203 5.50 22.23 29.68
CA VAL A 203 5.83 23.36 28.81
C VAL A 203 7.33 23.60 28.77
N LEU A 204 7.99 23.61 29.93
CA LEU A 204 9.42 23.86 30.01
C LEU A 204 10.24 22.71 29.38
N ARG A 205 9.83 21.45 29.60
CA ARG A 205 10.42 20.27 28.94
C ARG A 205 10.33 20.37 27.41
N ALA A 206 9.17 20.76 26.89
CA ALA A 206 8.98 20.95 25.45
C ALA A 206 9.85 22.09 24.90
N GLN A 207 9.96 23.21 25.62
CA GLN A 207 10.86 24.30 25.21
C GLN A 207 12.32 23.85 25.18
N HIS A 208 12.79 23.09 26.17
CA HIS A 208 14.14 22.51 26.16
C HIS A 208 14.36 21.60 24.96
N ARG A 209 13.39 20.72 24.64
CA ARG A 209 13.50 19.85 23.46
C ARG A 209 13.60 20.65 22.17
N VAL A 210 12.71 21.61 21.98
CA VAL A 210 12.67 22.47 20.80
C VAL A 210 13.96 23.30 20.68
N ALA A 211 14.47 23.84 21.78
CA ALA A 211 15.75 24.55 21.79
C ALA A 211 16.92 23.62 21.38
N GLY A 212 16.95 22.39 21.89
CA GLY A 212 17.93 21.38 21.48
C GLY A 212 17.85 21.02 19.99
N LEU A 213 16.65 20.89 19.44
CA LEU A 213 16.44 20.68 18.00
C LEU A 213 16.97 21.88 17.19
N LEU A 214 16.67 23.11 17.63
CA LEU A 214 17.10 24.33 16.96
C LEU A 214 18.62 24.55 17.03
N ALA A 215 19.29 24.00 18.04
CA ALA A 215 20.74 24.06 18.22
C ALA A 215 21.50 22.91 17.51
N ALA A 216 20.80 22.04 16.77
CA ALA A 216 21.41 20.89 16.09
C ALA A 216 22.53 21.31 15.11
N ALA A 217 23.62 20.54 15.12
CA ALA A 217 24.72 20.70 14.18
C ALA A 217 24.26 20.48 12.72
N PRO A 218 24.94 21.05 11.71
CA PRO A 218 24.48 21.03 10.32
C PRO A 218 24.15 19.63 9.76
N ASP A 219 24.91 18.61 10.15
CA ASP A 219 24.73 17.20 9.81
C ASP A 219 23.46 16.58 10.44
N GLN A 220 23.05 17.06 11.61
CA GLN A 220 21.88 16.59 12.36
C GLN A 220 20.57 17.31 11.98
N ARG A 221 20.65 18.44 11.27
CA ARG A 221 19.49 19.27 10.90
C ARG A 221 18.39 18.53 10.13
N PRO A 222 18.67 17.59 9.20
CA PRO A 222 17.60 16.85 8.51
C PRO A 222 16.70 16.08 9.48
N GLY A 223 17.29 15.38 10.46
CA GLY A 223 16.53 14.66 11.49
C GLY A 223 15.77 15.62 12.41
N ALA A 224 16.41 16.70 12.85
CA ALA A 224 15.74 17.71 13.68
C ALA A 224 14.56 18.39 12.97
N LEU A 225 14.67 18.60 11.66
CA LEU A 225 13.59 19.15 10.84
C LEU A 225 12.38 18.21 10.76
N ILE A 226 12.61 16.90 10.65
CA ILE A 226 11.53 15.91 10.66
C ILE A 226 10.75 15.98 11.98
N GLU A 227 11.45 16.04 13.12
CA GLU A 227 10.81 16.14 14.43
C GLU A 227 10.08 17.48 14.63
N LEU A 228 10.64 18.61 14.18
CA LEU A 228 9.94 19.90 14.22
C LEU A 228 8.65 19.89 13.39
N LYS A 229 8.66 19.21 12.23
CA LYS A 229 7.46 19.03 11.41
C LYS A 229 6.42 18.14 12.09
N GLN A 230 6.84 17.07 12.74
CA GLN A 230 5.99 16.19 13.55
C GLN A 230 5.34 16.95 14.72
N LEU A 231 6.15 17.70 15.47
CA LEU A 231 5.68 18.55 16.57
C LEU A 231 4.64 19.53 16.06
N TYR A 232 4.90 20.20 14.95
CA TYR A 232 3.94 21.14 14.37
C TYR A 232 2.65 20.46 13.93
N ALA A 233 2.75 19.31 13.24
CA ALA A 233 1.60 18.56 12.76
C ALA A 233 0.66 18.16 13.91
N LEU A 234 1.20 17.72 15.04
CA LEU A 234 0.40 17.39 16.23
C LEU A 234 -0.08 18.63 16.97
N ALA A 235 0.80 19.60 17.19
CA ALA A 235 0.48 20.80 17.95
C ALA A 235 -0.68 21.58 17.32
N TRP A 236 -0.71 21.64 15.99
CA TRP A 236 -1.84 22.24 15.27
C TRP A 236 -3.17 21.50 15.52
N ARG A 237 -3.13 20.17 15.60
CA ARG A 237 -4.31 19.33 15.84
C ARG A 237 -4.75 19.35 17.30
N VAL A 238 -3.81 19.50 18.23
CA VAL A 238 -4.10 19.82 19.64
C VAL A 238 -4.94 21.09 19.69
N LEU A 239 -4.49 22.17 19.04
CA LEU A 239 -5.25 23.42 19.01
C LEU A 239 -6.64 23.23 18.41
N ARG A 240 -6.75 22.49 17.30
CA ARG A 240 -8.06 22.14 16.73
C ARG A 240 -8.94 21.40 17.76
N GLY A 241 -8.40 20.39 18.44
CA GLY A 241 -9.11 19.62 19.46
C GLY A 241 -9.58 20.46 20.64
N LEU A 242 -8.78 21.43 21.08
CA LEU A 242 -9.19 22.40 22.11
C LEU A 242 -10.41 23.24 21.70
N ARG A 243 -10.64 23.42 20.40
CA ARG A 243 -11.80 24.14 19.86
C ARG A 243 -13.00 23.23 19.63
N THR A 244 -12.77 21.99 19.18
CA THR A 244 -13.86 21.11 18.68
C THR A 244 -14.21 19.95 19.58
N ASN A 245 -13.33 19.57 20.52
CA ASN A 245 -13.48 18.38 21.35
C ASN A 245 -12.84 18.56 22.74
N ARG A 246 -13.03 19.75 23.35
CA ARG A 246 -12.43 20.09 24.64
C ARG A 246 -12.96 19.24 25.79
N ASP A 247 -14.25 18.90 25.76
CA ASP A 247 -14.91 18.18 26.87
C ASP A 247 -14.42 16.75 27.05
N HIS A 248 -13.88 16.14 25.99
CA HIS A 248 -13.28 14.80 26.02
C HIS A 248 -11.75 14.82 26.11
N ALA A 249 -11.14 15.99 26.37
CA ALA A 249 -9.70 16.11 26.48
C ALA A 249 -9.17 15.36 27.71
N PRO A 250 -8.03 14.65 27.62
CA PRO A 250 -7.37 14.04 28.78
C PRO A 250 -6.99 15.08 29.85
N GLN A 251 -6.87 14.65 31.12
CA GLN A 251 -6.53 15.54 32.24
C GLN A 251 -5.20 16.28 32.02
N LEU A 252 -4.26 15.64 31.33
CA LEU A 252 -3.01 16.23 30.91
C LEU A 252 -3.17 17.53 30.11
N VAL A 253 -4.21 17.62 29.27
CA VAL A 253 -4.49 18.81 28.45
C VAL A 253 -4.83 20.00 29.34
N HIS A 254 -5.66 19.79 30.36
CA HIS A 254 -6.02 20.81 31.35
C HIS A 254 -4.79 21.25 32.15
N THR A 255 -3.96 20.30 32.59
CA THR A 255 -2.71 20.58 33.32
C THR A 255 -1.79 21.50 32.52
N VAL A 256 -1.62 21.25 31.22
CA VAL A 256 -0.79 22.10 30.34
C VAL A 256 -1.42 23.49 30.13
N ILE A 257 -2.74 23.58 30.03
CA ILE A 257 -3.44 24.87 29.92
C ILE A 257 -3.24 25.69 31.20
N ASP A 258 -3.31 25.04 32.35
CA ASP A 258 -3.09 25.67 33.65
C ASP A 258 -1.64 26.15 33.80
N GLU A 259 -0.64 25.35 33.40
CA GLU A 259 0.77 25.79 33.28
C GLU A 259 0.92 27.03 32.38
N CYS A 260 0.09 27.15 31.34
CA CYS A 260 0.09 28.30 30.43
C CYS A 260 -0.70 29.52 30.96
N GLY A 261 -1.33 29.44 32.14
CA GLY A 261 -2.10 30.53 32.74
C GLY A 261 -3.62 30.38 32.72
N GLY A 262 -4.16 29.20 32.38
CA GLY A 262 -5.58 28.85 32.52
C GLY A 262 -6.54 29.47 31.50
N THR A 263 -6.24 30.65 30.97
CA THR A 263 -7.08 31.33 29.97
C THR A 263 -6.68 30.91 28.56
N PHE A 264 -7.56 30.16 27.88
CA PHE A 264 -7.38 29.77 26.48
C PHE A 264 -8.55 30.34 25.65
N PRO A 265 -8.31 31.33 24.77
CA PRO A 265 -9.40 31.95 24.02
C PRO A 265 -10.03 30.93 23.06
N PRO A 266 -11.36 30.98 22.88
CA PRO A 266 -12.08 30.03 22.00
C PRO A 266 -11.76 30.22 20.52
N SER A 267 -11.21 31.38 20.13
CA SER A 267 -11.02 31.79 18.74
C SER A 267 -9.54 31.95 18.39
N PHE A 268 -9.03 31.05 17.55
CA PHE A 268 -7.73 31.13 16.87
C PHE A 268 -7.86 30.57 15.43
N PRO A 269 -6.95 30.92 14.49
CA PRO A 269 -7.12 30.62 13.07
C PRO A 269 -7.34 29.14 12.79
N ASP A 270 -8.07 28.80 11.72
CA ASP A 270 -8.12 27.45 11.17
C ASP A 270 -6.95 27.21 10.20
N GLY A 271 -5.82 26.79 10.73
CA GLY A 271 -4.68 26.24 9.99
C GLY A 271 -4.96 24.91 9.26
N SER A 272 -6.21 24.65 8.84
CA SER A 272 -6.47 23.71 7.75
C SER A 272 -5.77 24.29 6.52
N GLY A 273 -4.65 23.69 6.12
CA GLY A 273 -3.86 24.14 4.97
C GLY A 273 -4.65 24.30 3.65
N GLN A 274 -5.95 23.99 3.61
CA GLN A 274 -6.87 24.28 2.51
C GLN A 274 -7.04 25.80 2.25
N SER A 275 -7.00 26.67 3.27
CA SER A 275 -7.08 28.12 3.07
C SER A 275 -5.78 28.74 2.51
N ALA A 276 -4.67 28.00 2.55
CA ALA A 276 -3.36 28.48 2.08
C ALA A 276 -3.17 28.38 0.55
N TYR A 277 -3.89 27.50 -0.14
CA TYR A 277 -3.78 27.31 -1.60
C TYR A 277 -4.80 28.13 -2.41
N HIS A 278 -5.91 28.57 -1.81
CA HIS A 278 -7.02 29.24 -2.52
C HIS A 278 -7.21 30.74 -2.21
N LEU A 279 -6.20 31.44 -1.68
CA LEU A 279 -6.27 32.88 -1.46
C LEU A 279 -5.21 33.63 -2.27
N SER A 280 -5.30 33.53 -3.60
CA SER A 280 -4.70 34.48 -4.57
C SER A 280 -5.70 35.57 -5.00
N GLY A 281 -6.74 35.85 -4.19
CA GLY A 281 -7.67 36.94 -4.44
C GLY A 281 -7.18 38.25 -3.82
N ASN A 282 -6.89 39.24 -4.66
CA ASN A 282 -6.65 40.64 -4.28
C ASN A 282 -7.89 41.21 -3.59
N SER A 283 -7.94 41.20 -2.25
CA SER A 283 -8.86 42.07 -1.52
C SER A 283 -8.10 42.80 -0.41
N SER A 284 -7.97 44.12 -0.59
CA SER A 284 -7.25 45.07 0.25
C SER A 284 -7.86 45.31 1.65
N SER A 285 -8.90 44.57 2.02
CA SER A 285 -9.66 44.74 3.28
C SER A 285 -9.33 43.74 4.40
N ARG A 286 -8.35 42.84 4.26
CA ARG A 286 -8.03 41.78 5.28
C ARG A 286 -6.73 42.02 6.06
N ARG A 287 -6.45 43.26 6.47
CA ARG A 287 -5.20 43.58 7.20
C ARG A 287 -5.25 43.35 8.72
N GLU A 288 -6.43 43.12 9.33
CA GLU A 288 -6.54 43.10 10.80
C GLU A 288 -6.90 41.74 11.45
N ASP A 289 -7.51 40.77 10.77
CA ASP A 289 -8.14 39.61 11.46
C ASP A 289 -7.48 38.21 11.33
N ALA A 290 -6.27 38.08 10.78
CA ALA A 290 -5.53 36.81 10.91
C ALA A 290 -4.75 36.80 12.24
N ALA A 291 -5.44 36.53 13.35
CA ALA A 291 -4.87 36.45 14.70
C ALA A 291 -3.65 35.50 14.73
N SER A 292 -2.43 36.04 14.74
CA SER A 292 -1.24 35.20 14.91
C SER A 292 -1.30 34.55 16.30
N LEU A 293 -0.92 33.27 16.38
CA LEU A 293 -1.02 32.50 17.61
C LEU A 293 -0.22 33.14 18.73
N GLN A 294 -0.85 33.24 19.90
CA GLN A 294 -0.21 33.74 21.12
C GLN A 294 0.71 32.67 21.72
N THR A 295 1.57 33.09 22.64
CA THR A 295 2.61 32.26 23.25
C THR A 295 2.02 31.07 23.99
N HIS A 296 0.92 31.25 24.72
CA HIS A 296 0.25 30.14 25.41
C HIS A 296 -0.33 29.10 24.43
N HIS A 297 -0.77 29.49 23.22
CA HIS A 297 -1.20 28.52 22.20
C HIS A 297 -0.02 27.67 21.70
N VAL A 298 1.10 28.33 21.39
CA VAL A 298 2.30 27.64 20.91
C VAL A 298 2.87 26.75 22.01
N ALA A 299 2.91 27.23 23.24
CA ALA A 299 3.36 26.50 24.41
C ALA A 299 2.51 25.24 24.66
N ALA A 300 1.19 25.40 24.75
CA ALA A 300 0.29 24.26 24.99
C ALA A 300 0.34 23.24 23.86
N GLY A 301 0.28 23.71 22.61
CA GLY A 301 0.37 22.84 21.44
C GLY A 301 1.69 22.09 21.37
N ALA A 302 2.82 22.77 21.57
CA ALA A 302 4.15 22.15 21.53
C ALA A 302 4.37 21.17 22.69
N ALA A 303 3.89 21.49 23.90
CA ALA A 303 3.98 20.62 25.06
C ALA A 303 3.21 19.32 24.88
N LEU A 304 1.94 19.42 24.46
CA LEU A 304 1.10 18.25 24.22
C LEU A 304 1.59 17.44 23.02
N ALA A 305 2.05 18.10 21.94
CA ALA A 305 2.68 17.41 20.82
C ALA A 305 3.94 16.64 21.24
N HIS A 306 4.78 17.24 22.09
CA HIS A 306 5.99 16.61 22.60
C HIS A 306 5.67 15.34 23.40
N VAL A 307 4.65 15.39 24.27
CA VAL A 307 4.18 14.22 25.01
C VAL A 307 3.58 13.17 24.09
N ALA A 308 2.76 13.55 23.12
CA ALA A 308 2.15 12.61 22.18
C ALA A 308 3.21 11.90 21.30
N LEU A 309 4.29 12.58 20.94
CA LEU A 309 5.39 12.02 20.16
C LEU A 309 6.28 11.06 20.95
N ARG A 310 6.53 11.33 22.23
CA ARG A 310 7.45 10.55 23.05
C ARG A 310 6.69 9.74 24.09
N GLY A 311 6.77 8.42 24.01
CA GLY A 311 6.10 7.47 24.92
C GLY A 311 6.56 7.49 26.38
N GLY A 312 7.17 8.57 26.88
CA GLY A 312 7.68 8.70 28.24
C GLY A 312 6.64 9.15 29.28
N HIS A 313 5.42 9.49 28.87
CA HIS A 313 4.32 9.85 29.78
C HIS A 313 3.22 8.78 29.74
N PRO A 314 2.61 8.39 30.87
CA PRO A 314 1.57 7.34 30.89
C PRO A 314 0.38 7.66 29.97
N GLU A 315 -0.03 8.93 29.88
CA GLU A 315 -1.14 9.37 29.01
C GLU A 315 -0.76 9.63 27.54
N HIS A 316 0.47 9.33 27.09
CA HIS A 316 0.92 9.67 25.73
C HIS A 316 0.03 9.06 24.63
N GLN A 317 -0.44 7.83 24.84
CA GLN A 317 -1.28 7.11 23.88
C GLN A 317 -2.68 7.73 23.84
N ARG A 318 -3.32 7.91 25.00
CA ARG A 318 -4.65 8.55 25.11
C ARG A 318 -4.65 9.97 24.52
N LEU A 319 -3.58 10.74 24.74
CA LEU A 319 -3.41 12.06 24.14
C LEU A 319 -3.29 11.98 22.62
N PHE A 320 -2.49 11.05 22.09
CA PHE A 320 -2.36 10.86 20.65
C PHE A 320 -3.70 10.52 19.99
N GLU A 321 -4.47 9.61 20.59
CA GLU A 321 -5.80 9.22 20.11
C GLU A 321 -6.76 10.42 20.08
N TRP A 322 -6.82 11.21 21.16
CA TRP A 322 -7.62 12.44 21.20
C TRP A 322 -7.22 13.47 20.12
N ILE A 323 -5.91 13.64 19.86
CA ILE A 323 -5.40 14.52 18.80
C ILE A 323 -5.87 14.04 17.42
N VAL A 324 -5.76 12.74 17.16
CA VAL A 324 -6.18 12.15 15.87
C VAL A 324 -7.70 12.28 15.70
N GLN A 325 -8.47 11.97 16.74
CA GLN A 325 -9.93 12.11 16.74
C GLN A 325 -10.40 13.54 16.44
N SER A 326 -9.70 14.51 17.01
CA SER A 326 -9.98 15.94 16.81
C SER A 326 -9.76 16.43 15.37
N ASP A 327 -9.07 15.66 14.54
CA ASP A 327 -8.86 15.96 13.12
C ASP A 327 -9.98 15.40 12.22
N HIS A 328 -10.98 14.70 12.78
CA HIS A 328 -12.16 14.29 12.02
C HIS A 328 -13.10 15.49 11.75
N PRO A 329 -13.68 15.60 10.55
CA PRO A 329 -14.77 16.55 10.32
C PRO A 329 -15.99 16.09 11.12
N THR A 330 -16.45 16.92 12.07
CA THR A 330 -17.57 16.65 12.99
C THR A 330 -18.91 16.36 12.29
N ALA A 331 -18.97 16.48 10.95
CA ALA A 331 -20.19 16.35 10.14
C ALA A 331 -20.15 15.22 9.09
N ALA A 332 -19.02 14.52 8.91
CA ALA A 332 -18.91 13.48 7.89
C ALA A 332 -19.26 12.10 8.47
N ARG A 333 -20.35 11.49 7.99
CA ARG A 333 -20.71 10.09 8.30
C ARG A 333 -19.67 9.09 7.76
N ASP A 334 -18.95 9.47 6.71
CA ASP A 334 -17.89 8.66 6.10
C ASP A 334 -16.53 9.35 6.21
N LEU A 335 -15.56 8.66 6.79
CA LEU A 335 -14.19 9.12 6.86
C LEU A 335 -13.55 9.12 5.46
N ASN A 336 -13.34 10.29 4.87
CA ASN A 336 -12.47 10.40 3.70
C ASN A 336 -11.00 10.22 4.12
N LEU A 337 -10.54 8.97 4.16
CA LEU A 337 -9.17 8.63 4.54
C LEU A 337 -8.14 9.23 3.58
N GLY A 338 -8.51 9.49 2.32
CA GLY A 338 -7.66 10.21 1.36
C GLY A 338 -7.38 11.65 1.78
N GLU A 339 -8.42 12.37 2.19
CA GLU A 339 -8.28 13.73 2.71
C GLU A 339 -7.53 13.75 4.05
N LEU A 340 -7.79 12.77 4.94
CA LEU A 340 -7.02 12.63 6.17
C LEU A 340 -5.53 12.39 5.85
N ALA A 341 -5.21 11.40 5.02
CA ALA A 341 -3.84 11.10 4.62
C ALA A 341 -3.13 12.32 4.00
N PHE A 342 -3.83 13.10 3.16
CA PHE A 342 -3.32 14.34 2.60
C PHE A 342 -2.99 15.38 3.69
N ARG A 343 -3.85 15.57 4.69
CA ARG A 343 -3.60 16.50 5.80
C ARG A 343 -2.43 16.09 6.69
N TRP A 344 -2.11 14.80 6.73
CA TRP A 344 -0.96 14.24 7.48
C TRP A 344 0.28 14.04 6.61
N ARG A 345 0.29 14.49 5.34
CA ARG A 345 1.40 14.27 4.41
C ARG A 345 2.74 14.89 4.85
N ASP A 346 2.70 15.95 5.65
CA ASP A 346 3.93 16.64 6.07
C ASP A 346 4.40 16.20 7.47
N SER A 347 3.74 15.20 8.07
CA SER A 347 4.02 14.69 9.43
C SER A 347 5.20 13.70 9.52
N GLY A 348 5.86 13.36 8.40
CA GLY A 348 6.89 12.32 8.36
C GLY A 348 6.32 10.88 8.34
N PRO A 349 7.17 9.87 8.08
CA PRO A 349 6.73 8.49 7.86
C PRO A 349 6.20 7.82 9.15
N ASP A 350 6.91 7.92 10.27
CA ASP A 350 6.56 7.19 11.49
C ASP A 350 5.24 7.69 12.11
N LEU A 351 5.07 9.01 12.16
CA LEU A 351 3.84 9.61 12.68
C LEU A 351 2.65 9.35 11.75
N PHE A 352 2.87 9.38 10.43
CA PHE A 352 1.85 8.98 9.45
C PHE A 352 1.48 7.50 9.63
N ALA A 353 2.46 6.63 9.81
CA ALA A 353 2.24 5.20 10.00
C ALA A 353 1.42 4.92 11.26
N ARG A 354 1.82 5.50 12.41
CA ARG A 354 1.07 5.41 13.67
C ARG A 354 -0.37 5.90 13.54
N MET A 355 -0.58 7.02 12.82
CA MET A 355 -1.91 7.55 12.56
C MET A 355 -2.74 6.62 11.66
N MET A 356 -2.14 6.02 10.62
CA MET A 356 -2.82 5.05 9.76
C MET A 356 -3.19 3.77 10.52
N SER A 357 -2.30 3.25 11.38
CA SER A 357 -2.63 2.10 12.25
C SER A 357 -3.81 2.39 13.17
N TYR A 358 -3.89 3.59 13.74
CA TYR A 358 -5.04 4.00 14.56
C TYR A 358 -6.35 4.02 13.76
N GLN A 359 -6.28 4.44 12.49
CA GLN A 359 -7.45 4.55 11.61
C GLN A 359 -7.86 3.21 10.96
N ASP A 360 -7.02 2.19 11.03
CA ASP A 360 -7.20 0.90 10.35
C ASP A 360 -8.52 0.19 10.71
N PRO A 361 -8.95 0.10 12.00
CA PRO A 361 -10.21 -0.55 12.35
C PRO A 361 -11.46 0.21 11.88
N HIS A 362 -11.31 1.50 11.57
CA HIS A 362 -12.41 2.41 11.25
C HIS A 362 -12.54 2.69 9.74
N THR A 363 -11.86 1.92 8.89
CA THR A 363 -11.87 2.14 7.45
C THR A 363 -12.20 0.89 6.65
N LEU A 364 -12.63 1.10 5.41
CA LEU A 364 -13.02 0.02 4.50
C LEU A 364 -11.79 -0.75 4.01
N LEU A 365 -11.95 -2.04 3.70
CA LEU A 365 -10.89 -2.93 3.21
C LEU A 365 -10.04 -2.30 2.09
N HIS A 366 -10.68 -1.65 1.13
CA HIS A 366 -10.00 -0.94 0.04
C HIS A 366 -8.98 0.08 0.54
N ASN A 367 -9.33 0.88 1.54
CA ASN A 367 -8.43 1.87 2.12
C ASN A 367 -7.33 1.21 2.96
N ARG A 368 -7.67 0.14 3.69
CA ARG A 368 -6.69 -0.65 4.46
C ARG A 368 -5.59 -1.20 3.57
N LEU A 369 -5.97 -1.70 2.39
CA LEU A 369 -5.03 -2.16 1.37
C LEU A 369 -4.22 -1.01 0.77
N ARG A 370 -4.89 0.06 0.31
CA ARG A 370 -4.21 1.19 -0.36
C ARG A 370 -3.12 1.82 0.50
N TYR A 371 -3.36 2.00 1.80
CA TYR A 371 -2.41 2.57 2.76
C TYR A 371 -1.60 1.53 3.53
N ALA A 372 -1.83 0.24 3.27
CA ALA A 372 -1.25 -0.88 4.01
C ALA A 372 -1.42 -0.71 5.54
N SER A 373 -2.54 -0.15 6.00
CA SER A 373 -2.74 0.28 7.39
C SER A 373 -2.79 -0.87 8.40
N ALA A 374 -3.14 -2.07 7.94
CA ALA A 374 -3.14 -3.30 8.72
C ALA A 374 -1.76 -4.00 8.77
N THR A 375 -0.73 -3.46 8.09
CA THR A 375 0.61 -4.04 8.10
C THR A 375 1.47 -3.46 9.22
N PRO A 376 2.60 -4.10 9.60
CA PRO A 376 3.55 -3.53 10.55
C PRO A 376 4.16 -2.19 10.11
N THR A 377 4.13 -1.89 8.80
CA THR A 377 4.65 -0.63 8.26
C THR A 377 3.62 0.04 7.33
N PRO A 378 2.59 0.71 7.86
CA PRO A 378 1.67 1.52 7.05
C PRO A 378 2.41 2.60 6.27
N ARG A 379 2.01 2.82 5.03
CA ARG A 379 2.73 3.71 4.10
C ARG A 379 1.77 4.46 3.20
N ARG A 380 2.32 5.48 2.56
CA ARG A 380 1.59 6.23 1.54
C ARG A 380 1.56 5.44 0.24
N PRO A 381 0.49 5.61 -0.54
CA PRO A 381 0.47 5.14 -1.92
C PRO A 381 1.60 5.83 -2.70
N ASP A 382 2.55 5.04 -3.16
CA ASP A 382 3.74 5.47 -3.90
C ASP A 382 3.85 4.80 -5.27
N ARG A 383 2.91 3.90 -5.63
CA ARG A 383 2.91 3.18 -6.90
C ARG A 383 2.19 3.98 -7.97
N SER A 384 2.83 4.05 -9.13
CA SER A 384 2.23 4.60 -10.34
C SER A 384 1.26 3.59 -10.97
N ARG A 385 0.45 4.03 -11.94
CA ARG A 385 -0.39 3.11 -12.72
C ARG A 385 0.47 2.05 -13.45
N ALA A 386 1.64 2.44 -13.97
CA ALA A 386 2.54 1.53 -14.66
C ALA A 386 3.03 0.39 -13.74
N ASP A 387 3.30 0.70 -12.47
CA ASP A 387 3.71 -0.30 -11.48
C ASP A 387 2.58 -1.31 -11.22
N ILE A 388 1.33 -0.84 -11.11
CA ILE A 388 0.17 -1.73 -10.94
C ILE A 388 -0.05 -2.62 -12.18
N HIS A 389 0.15 -2.08 -13.38
CA HIS A 389 0.10 -2.89 -14.61
C HIS A 389 1.20 -3.95 -14.64
N ARG A 390 2.42 -3.63 -14.19
CA ARG A 390 3.50 -4.60 -14.04
C ARG A 390 3.13 -5.68 -13.01
N ARG A 391 2.58 -5.31 -11.85
CA ARG A 391 2.13 -6.28 -10.84
C ARG A 391 1.04 -7.20 -11.38
N ALA A 392 0.15 -6.71 -12.25
CA ALA A 392 -0.90 -7.52 -12.86
C ALA A 392 -0.39 -8.65 -13.77
N THR A 393 0.85 -8.57 -14.27
CA THR A 393 1.48 -9.69 -15.01
C THR A 393 1.92 -10.81 -14.07
N MET A 394 2.19 -10.51 -12.80
CA MET A 394 2.68 -11.45 -11.80
C MET A 394 1.56 -12.21 -11.07
N ILE A 395 0.30 -11.81 -11.26
CA ILE A 395 -0.84 -12.30 -10.48
C ILE A 395 -1.77 -13.20 -11.35
N PRO A 396 -2.13 -14.41 -10.89
CA PRO A 396 -3.14 -15.23 -11.54
C PRO A 396 -4.54 -14.62 -11.37
N ALA A 397 -5.46 -14.91 -12.29
CA ALA A 397 -6.83 -14.40 -12.19
C ALA A 397 -7.61 -14.97 -10.99
N MET A 398 -7.18 -16.12 -10.46
CA MET A 398 -7.62 -16.69 -9.19
C MET A 398 -6.43 -16.79 -8.23
N LEU A 399 -6.59 -16.35 -6.99
CA LEU A 399 -5.53 -16.40 -5.97
C LEU A 399 -4.95 -17.80 -5.86
N TRP A 400 -3.64 -17.93 -5.63
CA TRP A 400 -2.97 -19.21 -5.43
C TRP A 400 -3.67 -20.09 -4.38
N PRO A 401 -3.77 -21.40 -4.59
CA PRO A 401 -4.53 -22.28 -3.71
C PRO A 401 -3.96 -22.31 -2.29
N GLY A 402 -2.63 -22.28 -2.09
CA GLY A 402 -2.02 -22.22 -0.75
C GLY A 402 -2.30 -20.91 -0.01
N TRP A 403 -2.40 -19.79 -0.72
CA TRP A 403 -2.80 -18.50 -0.13
C TRP A 403 -4.31 -18.42 0.13
N ALA A 404 -5.12 -19.02 -0.75
CA ALA A 404 -6.55 -19.15 -0.52
C ALA A 404 -6.85 -20.01 0.72
N LEU A 405 -6.11 -21.12 0.92
CA LEU A 405 -6.23 -21.99 2.08
C LEU A 405 -5.95 -21.24 3.39
N ARG A 406 -4.91 -20.40 3.41
CA ARG A 406 -4.54 -19.57 4.57
C ARG A 406 -5.57 -18.49 4.89
N LEU A 407 -6.19 -17.89 3.86
CA LEU A 407 -7.06 -16.73 4.01
C LEU A 407 -8.56 -17.07 4.09
N LEU A 408 -8.94 -18.33 3.87
CA LEU A 408 -10.33 -18.76 3.92
C LEU A 408 -10.70 -19.21 5.35
N PRO A 409 -11.61 -18.54 6.06
CA PRO A 409 -11.93 -18.87 7.45
C PRO A 409 -12.57 -20.26 7.62
N VAL A 410 -12.15 -21.03 8.64
CA VAL A 410 -12.65 -22.39 8.90
C VAL A 410 -14.11 -22.43 9.37
N ASP A 411 -14.49 -21.61 10.36
CA ASP A 411 -15.78 -21.77 11.04
C ASP A 411 -17.00 -21.48 10.14
N HIS A 412 -16.85 -20.59 9.16
CA HIS A 412 -17.99 -20.11 8.36
C HIS A 412 -18.35 -21.02 7.19
N LEU A 413 -17.45 -21.90 6.78
CA LEU A 413 -17.74 -22.95 5.80
C LEU A 413 -18.56 -24.10 6.40
N ARG A 414 -18.72 -24.13 7.73
CA ARG A 414 -19.55 -25.13 8.43
C ARG A 414 -21.00 -24.67 8.62
N SER A 415 -21.29 -23.36 8.53
CA SER A 415 -22.66 -22.86 8.65
C SER A 415 -23.46 -23.17 7.38
N GLN A 416 -24.57 -23.91 7.51
CA GLN A 416 -25.43 -24.34 6.39
C GLN A 416 -26.17 -23.18 5.70
N ASP A 417 -26.22 -22.00 6.32
CA ASP A 417 -27.03 -20.88 5.85
C ASP A 417 -26.50 -20.19 4.58
N ARG A 418 -25.25 -20.42 4.16
CA ARG A 418 -24.64 -19.67 3.05
C ARG A 418 -23.67 -20.49 2.21
N VAL A 419 -23.94 -20.57 0.91
CA VAL A 419 -23.03 -21.16 -0.08
C VAL A 419 -21.88 -20.19 -0.37
N VAL A 420 -20.69 -20.51 0.14
CA VAL A 420 -19.44 -19.80 -0.19
C VAL A 420 -18.95 -20.25 -1.55
N ARG A 421 -18.73 -19.30 -2.46
CA ARG A 421 -18.13 -19.58 -3.78
C ARG A 421 -16.63 -19.32 -3.70
N VAL A 422 -15.85 -20.37 -3.44
CA VAL A 422 -14.39 -20.30 -3.27
C VAL A 422 -13.72 -19.66 -4.48
N ASP A 423 -14.16 -19.98 -5.71
CA ASP A 423 -13.60 -19.34 -6.91
C ASP A 423 -13.83 -17.82 -6.91
N ALA A 424 -15.04 -17.35 -6.57
CA ALA A 424 -15.35 -15.92 -6.49
C ALA A 424 -14.51 -15.22 -5.41
N PHE A 425 -14.27 -15.89 -4.28
CA PHE A 425 -13.36 -15.41 -3.24
C PHE A 425 -11.92 -15.27 -3.77
N ARG A 426 -11.41 -16.29 -4.49
CA ARG A 426 -10.06 -16.28 -5.08
C ARG A 426 -9.91 -15.18 -6.14
N HIS A 427 -10.92 -14.99 -7.01
CA HIS A 427 -10.94 -13.91 -7.99
C HIS A 427 -10.94 -12.51 -7.32
N GLY A 428 -11.74 -12.36 -6.27
CA GLY A 428 -11.79 -11.13 -5.47
C GLY A 428 -10.45 -10.81 -4.84
N CYS A 429 -9.80 -11.80 -4.20
CA CYS A 429 -8.49 -11.61 -3.57
C CYS A 429 -7.38 -11.29 -4.57
N SER A 430 -7.31 -11.98 -5.72
CA SER A 430 -6.37 -11.63 -6.79
C SER A 430 -6.54 -10.20 -7.27
N SER A 431 -7.79 -9.75 -7.45
CA SER A 431 -8.08 -8.37 -7.87
C SER A 431 -7.74 -7.35 -6.77
N LEU A 432 -7.89 -7.72 -5.49
CA LEU A 432 -7.50 -6.89 -4.34
C LEU A 432 -5.98 -6.73 -4.22
N LEU A 433 -5.15 -7.68 -4.69
CA LEU A 433 -3.68 -7.55 -4.71
C LEU A 433 -3.17 -6.39 -5.59
N LEU A 434 -4.02 -5.84 -6.48
CA LEU A 434 -3.69 -4.67 -7.31
C LEU A 434 -3.94 -3.33 -6.60
N VAL A 435 -4.63 -3.31 -5.46
CA VAL A 435 -4.99 -2.09 -4.73
C VAL A 435 -3.84 -1.52 -3.87
N PRO A 436 -3.02 -2.33 -3.17
CA PRO A 436 -1.98 -1.82 -2.28
C PRO A 436 -0.98 -0.90 -2.97
N GLY A 437 -0.76 0.27 -2.35
CA GLY A 437 0.16 1.30 -2.85
C GLY A 437 -0.33 2.06 -4.09
N GLY A 438 -1.43 1.65 -4.72
CA GLY A 438 -1.90 2.19 -5.99
C GLY A 438 -2.53 3.59 -5.90
N PRO A 439 -2.60 4.31 -7.04
CA PRO A 439 -3.09 5.68 -7.09
C PRO A 439 -4.60 5.78 -6.85
N SER A 440 -5.08 6.97 -6.48
CA SER A 440 -6.47 7.14 -6.02
C SER A 440 -7.53 6.84 -7.07
N ASP A 441 -7.18 7.04 -8.33
CA ASP A 441 -8.00 6.93 -9.53
C ASP A 441 -8.09 5.50 -10.13
N LEU A 442 -7.36 4.55 -9.54
CA LEU A 442 -7.38 3.13 -9.87
C LEU A 442 -7.96 2.31 -8.70
N PRO A 443 -9.28 2.43 -8.40
CA PRO A 443 -9.94 1.60 -7.41
C PRO A 443 -10.08 0.15 -7.90
N TYR A 444 -10.41 -0.75 -6.98
CA TYR A 444 -10.62 -2.18 -7.23
C TYR A 444 -11.37 -2.51 -8.53
N VAL A 445 -12.51 -1.87 -8.80
CA VAL A 445 -13.35 -2.17 -9.98
C VAL A 445 -12.64 -1.84 -11.31
N ARG A 446 -11.72 -0.86 -11.31
CA ARG A 446 -10.90 -0.54 -12.49
C ARG A 446 -9.64 -1.39 -12.58
N ALA A 447 -9.15 -1.92 -11.46
CA ALA A 447 -7.99 -2.80 -11.44
C ALA A 447 -8.34 -4.25 -11.81
N ALA A 448 -9.51 -4.74 -11.39
CA ALA A 448 -9.95 -6.12 -11.62
C ALA A 448 -9.93 -6.59 -13.10
N PRO A 449 -10.31 -5.75 -14.10
CA PRO A 449 -10.20 -6.11 -15.52
C PRO A 449 -8.77 -6.41 -16.00
N LEU A 450 -7.73 -5.92 -15.32
CA LEU A 450 -6.33 -6.23 -15.65
C LEU A 450 -6.01 -7.73 -15.51
N LEU A 451 -6.78 -8.44 -14.68
CA LEU A 451 -6.70 -9.89 -14.49
C LEU A 451 -7.79 -10.65 -15.26
N GLY A 452 -8.54 -9.98 -16.13
CA GLY A 452 -9.70 -10.57 -16.83
C GLY A 452 -10.94 -10.75 -15.96
N ASN A 453 -10.99 -10.12 -14.78
CA ASN A 453 -12.17 -10.23 -13.91
C ASN A 453 -13.29 -9.27 -14.34
N VAL A 454 -14.26 -9.79 -15.08
CA VAL A 454 -15.47 -9.08 -15.51
C VAL A 454 -16.59 -9.03 -14.46
N ARG A 455 -16.45 -9.77 -13.35
CA ARG A 455 -17.44 -9.87 -12.25
C ARG A 455 -16.96 -9.20 -10.96
N ALA A 456 -16.10 -8.19 -11.09
CA ALA A 456 -15.40 -7.52 -10.00
C ALA A 456 -16.29 -7.25 -8.78
N THR A 457 -17.44 -6.60 -8.96
CA THR A 457 -18.37 -6.25 -7.86
C THR A 457 -18.85 -7.48 -7.09
N ARG A 458 -19.29 -8.51 -7.80
CA ARG A 458 -19.81 -9.75 -7.19
C ARG A 458 -18.72 -10.51 -6.44
N ASP A 459 -17.50 -10.53 -6.98
CA ASP A 459 -16.37 -11.20 -6.34
C ASP A 459 -15.91 -10.44 -5.10
N ARG A 460 -15.94 -9.11 -5.13
CA ARG A 460 -15.70 -8.26 -3.95
C ARG A 460 -16.73 -8.50 -2.87
N GLU A 461 -18.02 -8.54 -3.23
CA GLU A 461 -19.10 -8.90 -2.30
C GLU A 461 -18.91 -10.31 -1.73
N SER A 462 -18.40 -11.25 -2.52
CA SER A 462 -18.06 -12.59 -2.02
C SER A 462 -17.01 -12.53 -0.92
N VAL A 463 -15.96 -11.72 -1.08
CA VAL A 463 -14.94 -11.52 -0.05
C VAL A 463 -15.51 -10.81 1.18
N GLU A 464 -16.05 -9.60 1.00
CA GLU A 464 -16.44 -8.71 2.11
C GLU A 464 -17.75 -9.14 2.81
N GLN A 465 -18.76 -9.59 2.06
CA GLN A 465 -20.13 -9.81 2.58
C GLN A 465 -20.51 -11.28 2.75
N ARG A 466 -19.75 -12.21 2.18
CA ARG A 466 -20.01 -13.66 2.33
C ARG A 466 -18.96 -14.36 3.18
N VAL A 467 -17.67 -14.09 2.95
CA VAL A 467 -16.58 -14.74 3.67
C VAL A 467 -16.21 -13.99 4.96
N TYR A 468 -16.04 -12.67 4.91
CA TYR A 468 -15.55 -11.85 6.03
C TYR A 468 -16.62 -10.99 6.74
N ARG A 469 -17.90 -11.26 6.50
CA ARG A 469 -18.98 -10.43 7.09
C ARG A 469 -18.94 -10.50 8.61
N GLY A 470 -18.81 -9.33 9.26
CA GLY A 470 -18.76 -9.22 10.72
C GLY A 470 -17.49 -9.79 11.36
N ARG A 471 -16.44 -10.09 10.57
CA ARG A 471 -15.14 -10.54 11.07
C ARG A 471 -14.09 -9.44 10.96
N ASP A 472 -12.99 -9.65 11.68
CA ASP A 472 -11.81 -8.82 11.50
C ASP A 472 -11.19 -9.06 10.11
N LEU A 473 -11.08 -7.96 9.36
CA LEU A 473 -10.46 -7.92 8.04
C LEU A 473 -8.93 -7.69 8.13
N ALA A 474 -8.36 -7.51 9.33
CA ALA A 474 -6.93 -7.24 9.50
C ALA A 474 -6.03 -8.33 8.91
N PRO A 475 -6.28 -9.63 9.14
CA PRO A 475 -5.45 -10.68 8.55
C PRO A 475 -5.44 -10.64 7.02
N LEU A 476 -6.63 -10.45 6.41
CA LEU A 476 -6.78 -10.34 4.96
C LEU A 476 -6.08 -9.10 4.41
N ALA A 477 -6.33 -7.93 5.00
CA ALA A 477 -5.77 -6.67 4.56
C ALA A 477 -4.24 -6.66 4.69
N SER A 478 -3.72 -7.16 5.82
CA SER A 478 -2.28 -7.24 6.08
C SER A 478 -1.60 -8.20 5.11
N ALA A 479 -2.12 -9.42 4.95
CA ALA A 479 -1.54 -10.42 4.06
C ALA A 479 -1.50 -9.96 2.60
N LEU A 480 -2.61 -9.43 2.07
CA LEU A 480 -2.67 -8.96 0.69
C LEU A 480 -1.76 -7.73 0.45
N ALA A 481 -1.65 -6.81 1.42
CA ALA A 481 -0.76 -5.66 1.31
C ALA A 481 0.73 -6.07 1.34
N GLN A 482 1.10 -6.99 2.23
CA GLN A 482 2.47 -7.54 2.30
C GLN A 482 2.82 -8.34 1.04
N LEU A 483 1.91 -9.19 0.55
CA LEU A 483 2.10 -9.94 -0.71
C LEU A 483 2.29 -9.02 -1.91
N ALA A 484 1.44 -8.00 -2.05
CA ALA A 484 1.56 -7.04 -3.13
C ALA A 484 2.91 -6.32 -3.12
N ARG A 485 3.42 -5.98 -1.93
CA ARG A 485 4.74 -5.38 -1.74
C ARG A 485 5.86 -6.34 -2.14
N ALA A 486 5.78 -7.59 -1.71
CA ALA A 486 6.79 -8.61 -1.99
C ALA A 486 6.82 -8.95 -3.49
N LEU A 487 5.67 -8.98 -4.17
CA LEU A 487 5.60 -9.12 -5.64
C LEU A 487 6.27 -7.95 -6.36
N ASP A 488 6.05 -6.71 -5.90
CA ASP A 488 6.74 -5.55 -6.48
C ASP A 488 8.27 -5.61 -6.30
N GLU A 489 8.75 -6.23 -5.23
CA GLU A 489 10.20 -6.32 -4.90
C GLU A 489 10.90 -7.51 -5.55
N HIS A 490 10.27 -8.68 -5.53
CA HIS A 490 10.89 -9.95 -5.92
C HIS A 490 10.39 -10.47 -7.28
N GLY A 491 9.25 -9.98 -7.76
CA GLY A 491 8.63 -10.44 -9.00
C GLY A 491 7.94 -11.81 -8.88
N SER A 492 7.67 -12.40 -10.05
CA SER A 492 7.10 -13.73 -10.22
C SER A 492 7.86 -14.43 -11.36
N PRO A 493 8.15 -15.74 -11.27
CA PRO A 493 8.72 -16.51 -12.38
C PRO A 493 7.71 -16.75 -13.51
N ILE A 494 6.42 -16.47 -13.29
CA ILE A 494 5.35 -16.64 -14.28
C ILE A 494 4.79 -15.27 -14.69
N ASP A 495 4.77 -15.00 -16.01
CA ASP A 495 3.98 -13.91 -16.59
C ASP A 495 2.56 -14.41 -16.94
N TYR A 496 1.65 -14.27 -15.99
CA TYR A 496 0.26 -14.68 -16.13
C TYR A 496 -0.51 -13.85 -17.16
N ALA A 497 -0.12 -12.59 -17.41
CA ALA A 497 -0.78 -11.77 -18.42
C ALA A 497 -0.47 -12.31 -19.83
N ARG A 498 0.81 -12.62 -20.09
CA ARG A 498 1.25 -13.29 -21.31
C ARG A 498 0.54 -14.63 -21.47
N ARG A 499 0.54 -15.49 -20.44
CA ARG A 499 -0.10 -16.81 -20.53
C ARG A 499 -1.59 -16.72 -20.85
N ARG A 500 -2.34 -15.79 -20.24
CA ARG A 500 -3.76 -15.56 -20.55
C ARG A 500 -4.00 -15.08 -21.99
N ALA A 501 -3.05 -14.37 -22.58
CA ALA A 501 -3.14 -13.92 -23.98
C ALA A 501 -2.76 -15.02 -24.97
N THR A 502 -1.82 -15.89 -24.61
CA THR A 502 -1.31 -16.98 -25.47
C THR A 502 -2.24 -18.20 -25.47
N PHE A 503 -2.69 -18.65 -24.30
CA PHE A 503 -3.43 -19.90 -24.15
C PHE A 503 -4.94 -19.66 -24.08
N THR A 504 -5.65 -20.16 -25.10
CA THR A 504 -7.10 -20.12 -25.26
C THR A 504 -7.60 -21.52 -25.63
N GLU A 505 -8.92 -21.72 -25.72
CA GLU A 505 -9.50 -23.01 -26.11
C GLU A 505 -8.98 -23.56 -27.45
N THR A 506 -8.55 -22.68 -28.36
CA THR A 506 -8.05 -23.07 -29.68
C THR A 506 -6.54 -23.22 -29.74
N THR A 507 -5.79 -22.62 -28.82
CA THR A 507 -4.32 -22.65 -28.84
C THR A 507 -3.72 -23.63 -27.85
N ALA A 508 -4.46 -24.03 -26.81
CA ALA A 508 -4.03 -25.09 -25.89
C ALA A 508 -4.31 -26.46 -26.52
N GLU A 509 -3.23 -27.19 -26.83
CA GLU A 509 -3.32 -28.52 -27.44
C GLU A 509 -3.36 -29.61 -26.39
N LEU A 510 -4.28 -30.57 -26.55
CA LEU A 510 -4.35 -31.77 -25.73
C LEU A 510 -4.04 -32.98 -26.62
N ASN A 511 -2.93 -33.66 -26.35
CA ASN A 511 -2.52 -34.82 -27.14
C ASN A 511 -3.50 -35.97 -26.94
N SER A 512 -4.34 -36.20 -27.96
CA SER A 512 -5.40 -37.20 -27.92
C SER A 512 -4.86 -38.63 -27.96
N ASP A 513 -3.71 -38.85 -28.61
CA ASP A 513 -3.06 -40.17 -28.68
C ASP A 513 -2.40 -40.53 -27.35
N ALA A 514 -1.74 -39.57 -26.69
CA ALA A 514 -1.19 -39.75 -25.35
C ALA A 514 -2.29 -40.00 -24.31
N TYR A 515 -3.41 -39.28 -24.41
CA TYR A 515 -4.59 -39.55 -23.57
C TYR A 515 -5.18 -40.95 -23.84
N ARG A 516 -5.32 -41.34 -25.11
CA ARG A 516 -5.79 -42.68 -25.49
C ARG A 516 -4.89 -43.77 -24.93
N ARG A 517 -3.57 -43.56 -24.97
CA ARG A 517 -2.58 -44.46 -24.37
C ARG A 517 -2.81 -44.60 -22.86
N LEU A 518 -2.96 -43.49 -22.14
CA LEU A 518 -3.22 -43.49 -20.69
C LEU A 518 -4.49 -44.28 -20.35
N VAL A 519 -5.57 -44.05 -21.10
CA VAL A 519 -6.84 -44.76 -20.94
C VAL A 519 -6.67 -46.27 -21.11
N LEU A 520 -5.92 -46.71 -22.13
CA LEU A 520 -5.67 -48.13 -22.41
C LEU A 520 -4.78 -48.79 -21.35
N GLN A 521 -3.77 -48.06 -20.85
CA GLN A 521 -2.85 -48.51 -19.80
C GLN A 521 -3.64 -48.80 -18.51
N TYR A 522 -4.46 -47.86 -18.04
CA TYR A 522 -5.21 -48.00 -16.79
C TYR A 522 -6.56 -48.72 -16.96
N GLY A 523 -6.98 -49.03 -18.19
CA GLY A 523 -8.25 -49.70 -18.46
C GLY A 523 -9.48 -48.85 -18.16
N TRP A 524 -9.35 -47.53 -18.30
CA TRP A 524 -10.44 -46.57 -18.13
C TRP A 524 -11.35 -46.55 -19.35
N LEU A 525 -12.58 -46.07 -19.19
CA LEU A 525 -13.38 -45.63 -20.34
C LEU A 525 -12.77 -44.33 -20.88
N ALA A 526 -12.64 -44.17 -22.20
CA ALA A 526 -12.08 -42.96 -22.80
C ALA A 526 -12.88 -41.68 -22.45
N GLY A 527 -14.17 -41.82 -22.15
CA GLY A 527 -15.09 -40.71 -21.97
C GLY A 527 -15.49 -40.08 -23.31
N GLY A 528 -16.64 -39.43 -23.34
CA GLY A 528 -17.11 -38.69 -24.52
C GLY A 528 -16.53 -37.28 -24.59
N GLU A 529 -17.06 -36.47 -25.51
CA GLU A 529 -16.70 -35.07 -25.73
C GLU A 529 -16.68 -34.23 -24.44
N HIS A 530 -17.67 -34.40 -23.57
CA HIS A 530 -17.76 -33.71 -22.27
C HIS A 530 -16.51 -33.88 -21.41
N ARG A 531 -15.90 -35.07 -21.40
CA ARG A 531 -14.68 -35.30 -20.60
C ARG A 531 -13.48 -34.58 -21.20
N GLN A 532 -13.36 -34.58 -22.53
CA GLN A 532 -12.30 -33.83 -23.19
C GLN A 532 -12.44 -32.33 -22.92
N GLN A 533 -13.66 -31.79 -22.92
CA GLN A 533 -13.92 -30.40 -22.55
C GLN A 533 -13.48 -30.08 -21.11
N VAL A 534 -13.77 -30.96 -20.13
CA VAL A 534 -13.33 -30.77 -18.74
C VAL A 534 -11.80 -30.84 -18.61
N MET A 535 -11.15 -31.78 -19.30
CA MET A 535 -9.68 -31.88 -19.31
C MET A 535 -9.02 -30.65 -19.94
N ARG A 536 -9.54 -30.15 -21.07
CA ARG A 536 -9.07 -28.92 -21.71
C ARG A 536 -9.28 -27.70 -20.81
N TRP A 537 -10.42 -27.62 -20.13
CA TRP A 537 -10.69 -26.58 -19.13
C TRP A 537 -9.67 -26.60 -17.99
N TYR A 538 -9.33 -27.77 -17.47
CA TYR A 538 -8.32 -27.91 -16.41
C TYR A 538 -6.91 -27.60 -16.91
N LEU A 539 -6.56 -28.02 -18.13
CA LEU A 539 -5.29 -27.66 -18.78
C LEU A 539 -5.15 -26.14 -18.91
N LEU A 540 -6.20 -25.45 -19.38
CA LEU A 540 -6.22 -23.99 -19.45
C LEU A 540 -6.13 -23.34 -18.06
N LEU A 541 -6.76 -23.91 -17.04
CA LEU A 541 -6.63 -23.44 -15.66
C LEU A 541 -5.16 -23.50 -15.19
N LEU A 542 -4.46 -24.60 -15.46
CA LEU A 542 -3.04 -24.76 -15.13
C LEU A 542 -2.16 -23.76 -15.88
N LEU A 543 -2.39 -23.60 -17.19
CA LEU A 543 -1.60 -22.70 -18.03
C LEU A 543 -1.83 -21.24 -17.64
N THR A 544 -3.08 -20.81 -17.41
CA THR A 544 -3.42 -19.38 -17.33
C THR A 544 -3.64 -18.86 -15.91
N GLY A 545 -3.84 -19.74 -14.92
CA GLY A 545 -4.28 -19.35 -13.57
C GLY A 545 -5.65 -18.67 -13.56
N HIS A 546 -6.45 -18.87 -14.60
CA HIS A 546 -7.79 -18.33 -14.79
C HIS A 546 -8.77 -19.48 -14.95
N SER A 547 -9.96 -19.39 -14.35
CA SER A 547 -11.06 -20.32 -14.62
C SER A 547 -11.70 -19.96 -15.96
N PRO A 548 -11.46 -20.72 -17.05
CA PRO A 548 -12.03 -20.40 -18.35
C PRO A 548 -13.57 -20.42 -18.32
N PRO A 549 -14.23 -19.63 -19.18
CA PRO A 549 -15.67 -19.75 -19.37
C PRO A 549 -16.03 -21.17 -19.85
N ALA A 550 -17.28 -21.57 -19.65
CA ALA A 550 -17.78 -22.81 -20.21
C ALA A 550 -17.81 -22.70 -21.75
N PRO A 551 -17.45 -23.77 -22.49
CA PRO A 551 -17.54 -23.77 -23.95
C PRO A 551 -18.99 -23.61 -24.42
N GLU A 552 -19.20 -23.10 -25.64
CA GLU A 552 -20.54 -22.74 -26.17
C GLU A 552 -21.56 -23.91 -26.15
N ARG A 553 -21.07 -25.16 -26.24
CA ARG A 553 -21.88 -26.39 -26.23
C ARG A 553 -21.71 -27.21 -24.95
N ALA A 554 -21.29 -26.57 -23.85
CA ALA A 554 -21.09 -27.25 -22.58
C ALA A 554 -22.42 -27.81 -22.02
N ALA A 555 -22.35 -28.99 -21.41
CA ALA A 555 -23.50 -29.55 -20.70
C ALA A 555 -23.89 -28.67 -19.50
N THR A 556 -25.16 -28.70 -19.09
CA THR A 556 -25.69 -27.92 -17.95
C THR A 556 -24.91 -28.14 -16.64
N ARG A 557 -24.33 -29.33 -16.45
CA ARG A 557 -23.52 -29.70 -15.28
C ARG A 557 -22.00 -29.52 -15.47
N PHE A 558 -21.57 -28.75 -16.46
CA PHE A 558 -20.14 -28.56 -16.76
C PHE A 558 -19.37 -27.95 -15.59
N ALA A 559 -19.86 -26.85 -15.01
CA ALA A 559 -19.22 -26.21 -13.85
C ALA A 559 -19.09 -27.15 -12.63
N TRP A 560 -20.10 -28.01 -12.41
CA TRP A 560 -20.05 -29.04 -11.39
C TRP A 560 -18.99 -30.10 -11.73
N SER A 561 -18.92 -30.54 -12.99
CA SER A 561 -17.91 -31.51 -13.45
C SER A 561 -16.49 -30.97 -13.31
N CYS A 562 -16.25 -29.69 -13.58
CA CYS A 562 -14.95 -29.05 -13.37
C CYS A 562 -14.56 -29.00 -11.88
N THR A 563 -15.53 -28.75 -11.01
CA THR A 563 -15.33 -28.78 -9.55
C THR A 563 -14.98 -30.18 -9.07
N GLU A 564 -15.75 -31.18 -9.50
CA GLU A 564 -15.49 -32.57 -9.16
C GLU A 564 -14.17 -33.07 -9.73
N PHE A 565 -13.79 -32.61 -10.94
CA PHE A 565 -12.51 -32.95 -11.54
C PHE A 565 -11.33 -32.42 -10.72
N ARG A 566 -11.34 -31.15 -10.33
CA ARG A 566 -10.31 -30.56 -9.44
C ARG A 566 -10.14 -31.36 -8.14
N PHE A 567 -11.24 -31.93 -7.65
CA PHE A 567 -11.28 -32.67 -6.40
C PHE A 567 -10.89 -34.16 -6.54
N ARG A 568 -11.36 -34.85 -7.59
CA ARG A 568 -11.36 -36.32 -7.71
C ARG A 568 -10.62 -36.85 -8.94
N ALA A 569 -9.97 -36.00 -9.73
CA ALA A 569 -9.20 -36.47 -10.88
C ALA A 569 -8.12 -37.46 -10.41
N PRO A 570 -8.02 -38.67 -10.99
CA PRO A 570 -7.01 -39.65 -10.61
C PRO A 570 -5.60 -39.08 -10.75
N LEU A 571 -4.69 -39.43 -9.83
CA LEU A 571 -3.30 -38.97 -9.84
C LEU A 571 -2.58 -39.14 -11.19
N PRO A 572 -2.69 -40.27 -11.91
CA PRO A 572 -2.05 -40.40 -13.22
C PRO A 572 -2.62 -39.45 -14.28
N LEU A 573 -3.91 -39.10 -14.17
CA LEU A 573 -4.54 -38.13 -15.07
C LEU A 573 -4.08 -36.70 -14.76
N ARG A 574 -3.87 -36.36 -13.48
CA ARG A 574 -3.30 -35.07 -13.08
C ARG A 574 -1.86 -34.92 -13.55
N ALA A 575 -1.04 -35.96 -13.35
CA ALA A 575 0.34 -36.00 -13.84
C ALA A 575 0.39 -35.83 -15.37
N PHE A 576 -0.48 -36.51 -16.10
CA PHE A 576 -0.64 -36.32 -17.54
C PHE A 576 -0.98 -34.87 -17.90
N LEU A 577 -1.97 -34.25 -17.27
CA LEU A 577 -2.34 -32.86 -17.59
C LEU A 577 -1.26 -31.84 -17.22
N ARG A 578 -0.45 -32.11 -16.19
CA ARG A 578 0.74 -31.31 -15.86
C ARG A 578 1.80 -31.44 -16.96
N GLU A 579 2.09 -32.65 -17.42
CA GLU A 579 3.02 -32.89 -18.55
C GLU A 579 2.51 -32.21 -19.83
N GLN A 580 1.21 -32.27 -20.11
CA GLN A 580 0.62 -31.55 -21.25
C GLN A 580 0.78 -30.03 -21.10
N ALA A 581 0.67 -29.47 -19.90
CA ALA A 581 0.93 -28.06 -19.66
C ALA A 581 2.40 -27.70 -19.93
N GLU A 582 3.36 -28.51 -19.47
CA GLU A 582 4.80 -28.34 -19.74
C GLU A 582 5.09 -28.35 -21.24
N GLN A 583 4.52 -29.31 -21.98
CA GLN A 583 4.66 -29.41 -23.43
C GLN A 583 4.07 -28.19 -24.14
N ASN A 584 2.91 -27.68 -23.70
CA ASN A 584 2.31 -26.46 -24.26
C ASN A 584 3.18 -25.22 -24.02
N LEU A 585 3.79 -25.09 -22.83
CA LEU A 585 4.72 -24.00 -22.52
C LEU A 585 5.97 -24.08 -23.39
N ALA A 586 6.57 -25.26 -23.49
CA ALA A 586 7.76 -25.50 -24.33
C ALA A 586 7.49 -25.24 -25.82
N ALA A 587 6.35 -25.67 -26.34
CA ALA A 587 5.95 -25.45 -27.74
C ALA A 587 5.80 -23.95 -28.08
N HIS A 588 5.50 -23.11 -27.10
CA HIS A 588 5.40 -21.65 -27.26
C HIS A 588 6.68 -20.91 -26.85
N GLY A 589 7.78 -21.63 -26.56
CA GLY A 589 9.06 -21.04 -26.14
C GLY A 589 9.00 -20.35 -24.77
N ILE A 590 8.11 -20.81 -23.88
CA ILE A 590 7.95 -20.25 -22.53
C ILE A 590 8.71 -21.13 -21.52
N ASP A 591 9.83 -20.61 -21.01
CA ASP A 591 10.64 -21.25 -19.97
C ASP A 591 10.22 -20.76 -18.57
N GLU A 592 9.07 -21.24 -18.11
CA GLU A 592 8.47 -20.89 -16.81
C GLU A 592 7.86 -22.15 -16.15
N PRO A 593 7.81 -22.24 -14.81
CA PRO A 593 7.18 -23.38 -14.14
C PRO A 593 5.67 -23.42 -14.40
N VAL A 594 5.04 -24.60 -14.49
CA VAL A 594 3.57 -24.72 -14.70
C VAL A 594 2.80 -23.97 -13.62
N THR A 595 3.13 -24.23 -12.36
CA THR A 595 2.55 -23.58 -11.20
C THR A 595 3.64 -22.95 -10.33
N TRP A 596 3.31 -21.84 -9.70
CA TRP A 596 4.14 -21.17 -8.71
C TRP A 596 3.22 -20.44 -7.74
N GLU A 597 3.61 -20.35 -6.47
CA GLU A 597 2.98 -19.46 -5.50
C GLU A 597 4.03 -18.74 -4.65
N PRO A 598 3.73 -17.51 -4.17
CA PRO A 598 4.63 -16.77 -3.31
C PRO A 598 4.99 -17.54 -2.03
N PRO A 599 6.26 -17.55 -1.59
CA PRO A 599 6.66 -18.15 -0.33
C PRO A 599 5.93 -17.55 0.87
N ALA A 600 5.52 -18.39 1.83
CA ALA A 600 4.76 -17.96 3.02
C ALA A 600 5.49 -16.91 3.86
N HIS A 601 6.83 -16.97 3.94
CA HIS A 601 7.66 -16.06 4.74
C HIS A 601 7.70 -14.61 4.23
N TRP A 602 7.11 -14.33 3.06
CA TRP A 602 6.91 -12.97 2.55
C TRP A 602 5.87 -12.18 3.36
N VAL A 603 4.99 -12.87 4.10
CA VAL A 603 4.01 -12.28 5.01
C VAL A 603 4.39 -12.63 6.44
N ARG A 604 4.45 -11.61 7.31
CA ARG A 604 4.80 -11.74 8.73
C ARG A 604 3.69 -11.13 9.59
N ASP A 605 3.66 -11.52 10.86
CA ASP A 605 2.76 -10.97 11.89
C ASP A 605 1.27 -11.04 11.50
N VAL A 606 0.87 -12.14 10.86
CA VAL A 606 -0.53 -12.43 10.51
C VAL A 606 -0.91 -13.78 11.08
N GLU A 607 -1.95 -13.80 11.91
CA GLU A 607 -2.63 -15.03 12.29
C GLU A 607 -3.55 -15.48 11.16
N TRP A 608 -3.33 -16.68 10.63
CA TRP A 608 -4.11 -17.19 9.51
C TRP A 608 -5.57 -17.47 9.94
N PRO A 609 -6.57 -16.87 9.27
CA PRO A 609 -7.97 -17.21 9.55
C PRO A 609 -8.34 -18.61 9.07
N GLY A 610 -7.62 -19.13 8.06
CA GLY A 610 -7.70 -20.49 7.56
C GLY A 610 -6.56 -21.37 8.06
N ILE A 611 -6.10 -22.28 7.21
CA ILE A 611 -5.09 -23.28 7.55
C ILE A 611 -3.89 -23.11 6.61
N ALA A 612 -2.69 -23.19 7.16
CA ALA A 612 -1.48 -23.24 6.35
C ALA A 612 -1.32 -24.66 5.76
N PRO A 613 -0.95 -24.81 4.46
CA PRO A 613 -0.72 -26.12 3.84
C PRO A 613 0.20 -27.02 4.66
N GLU A 614 1.21 -26.44 5.33
CA GLU A 614 2.18 -27.16 6.15
C GLU A 614 1.57 -27.79 7.42
N GLN A 615 0.38 -27.35 7.83
CA GLN A 615 -0.34 -27.88 8.99
C GLN A 615 -1.19 -29.11 8.65
N VAL A 616 -1.37 -29.44 7.36
CA VAL A 616 -2.14 -30.61 6.94
C VAL A 616 -1.25 -31.84 6.99
N ASP A 617 -1.61 -32.82 7.83
CA ASP A 617 -0.94 -34.12 7.87
C ASP A 617 -1.36 -34.96 6.65
N ALA A 618 -0.50 -34.96 5.62
CA ALA A 618 -0.74 -35.68 4.39
C ALA A 618 -0.86 -37.20 4.59
N ALA A 619 -0.15 -37.79 5.56
CA ALA A 619 -0.19 -39.22 5.82
C ALA A 619 -1.53 -39.62 6.45
N ARG A 620 -1.99 -38.83 7.43
CA ARG A 620 -3.29 -39.02 8.06
C ARG A 620 -4.44 -38.76 7.10
N LEU A 621 -4.32 -37.74 6.24
CA LEU A 621 -5.28 -37.46 5.17
C LEU A 621 -5.38 -38.65 4.19
N ARG A 622 -4.25 -39.23 3.77
CA ARG A 622 -4.23 -40.39 2.88
C ARG A 622 -4.89 -41.61 3.54
N ALA A 623 -4.54 -41.94 4.78
CA ALA A 623 -5.15 -43.04 5.52
C ALA A 623 -6.68 -42.86 5.69
N ALA A 624 -7.13 -41.62 5.94
CA ALA A 624 -8.54 -41.31 6.05
C ALA A 624 -9.28 -41.47 4.70
N LEU A 625 -8.66 -41.08 3.59
CA LEU A 625 -9.21 -41.25 2.24
C LEU A 625 -9.27 -42.72 1.82
N ASP A 626 -8.29 -43.53 2.19
CA ASP A 626 -8.27 -44.97 1.92
C ASP A 626 -9.36 -45.73 2.68
N SER A 627 -9.76 -45.21 3.84
CA SER A 627 -10.73 -45.83 4.74
C SER A 627 -12.18 -45.33 4.54
N ASN A 628 -12.40 -44.31 3.70
CA ASN A 628 -13.70 -43.66 3.58
C ASN A 628 -14.08 -43.31 2.14
N ASP A 629 -15.28 -43.72 1.73
CA ASP A 629 -15.85 -43.40 0.41
C ASP A 629 -16.36 -41.96 0.28
N THR A 630 -16.46 -41.21 1.38
CA THR A 630 -16.99 -39.84 1.41
C THR A 630 -16.11 -38.88 2.21
N ILE A 631 -16.24 -37.58 1.93
CA ILE A 631 -15.38 -36.52 2.47
C ILE A 631 -15.74 -36.15 3.92
N ALA A 632 -17.00 -36.29 4.32
CA ALA A 632 -17.47 -35.90 5.64
C ALA A 632 -16.66 -36.54 6.80
N PRO A 633 -16.40 -37.86 6.82
CA PRO A 633 -15.54 -38.47 7.84
C PRO A 633 -14.07 -38.05 7.70
N VAL A 634 -13.60 -37.71 6.49
CA VAL A 634 -12.22 -37.25 6.25
C VAL A 634 -11.99 -35.85 6.83
N THR A 635 -12.98 -34.96 6.76
CA THR A 635 -12.90 -33.61 7.36
C THR A 635 -12.82 -33.63 8.88
N GLU A 636 -13.44 -34.62 9.52
CA GLU A 636 -13.35 -34.84 10.96
C GLU A 636 -12.03 -35.50 11.35
N ALA A 637 -11.59 -36.49 10.57
CA ALA A 637 -10.37 -37.23 10.82
C ALA A 637 -9.09 -36.41 10.60
N THR A 638 -9.11 -35.37 9.76
CA THR A 638 -7.92 -34.55 9.40
C THR A 638 -7.69 -33.35 10.32
N GLY A 639 -8.28 -33.37 11.52
CA GLY A 639 -8.15 -32.28 12.50
C GLY A 639 -6.70 -31.92 12.86
N VAL A 640 -6.37 -30.64 12.68
CA VAL A 640 -5.14 -30.00 13.18
C VAL A 640 -5.34 -29.66 14.66
N THR A 641 -4.45 -30.16 15.53
CA THR A 641 -4.44 -29.80 16.96
C THR A 641 -3.79 -28.42 17.14
N GLY A 642 -4.57 -27.38 17.40
CA GLY A 642 -4.11 -26.01 17.65
C GLY A 642 -4.98 -25.25 18.67
N VAL A 643 -4.38 -24.23 19.29
CA VAL A 643 -4.70 -23.61 20.60
C VAL A 643 -6.09 -22.95 20.76
N THR A 644 -6.91 -22.85 19.71
CA THR A 644 -8.20 -22.14 19.75
C THR A 644 -9.39 -22.99 19.30
N GLY A 645 -9.73 -24.03 20.07
CA GLY A 645 -11.10 -24.52 20.31
C GLY A 645 -12.01 -25.01 19.17
N VAL A 646 -11.69 -24.84 17.89
CA VAL A 646 -12.51 -25.34 16.75
C VAL A 646 -11.61 -26.06 15.76
N THR A 647 -11.54 -27.39 15.87
CA THR A 647 -10.61 -28.24 15.13
C THR A 647 -11.32 -28.96 13.97
N GLY A 648 -10.87 -28.75 12.73
CA GLY A 648 -11.17 -29.62 11.59
C GLY A 648 -11.24 -28.88 10.25
N VAL A 649 -10.60 -29.46 9.24
CA VAL A 649 -10.53 -28.96 7.85
C VAL A 649 -11.91 -29.10 7.20
N THR A 650 -12.35 -28.15 6.36
CA THR A 650 -13.64 -28.30 5.63
C THR A 650 -13.43 -28.91 4.24
N ALA A 651 -14.52 -29.34 3.59
CA ALA A 651 -14.44 -29.92 2.24
C ALA A 651 -13.81 -28.96 1.22
N GLU A 652 -14.03 -27.64 1.34
CA GLU A 652 -13.39 -26.65 0.47
C GLU A 652 -11.90 -26.50 0.76
N HIS A 653 -11.48 -26.61 2.01
CA HIS A 653 -10.05 -26.61 2.36
C HIS A 653 -9.35 -27.85 1.80
N LEU A 654 -9.98 -29.02 1.87
CA LEU A 654 -9.44 -30.24 1.23
C LEU A 654 -9.36 -30.10 -0.29
N ARG A 655 -10.37 -29.48 -0.94
CA ARG A 655 -10.31 -29.17 -2.38
C ARG A 655 -9.13 -28.27 -2.74
N LEU A 656 -8.90 -27.21 -1.98
CA LEU A 656 -7.74 -26.34 -2.17
C LEU A 656 -6.43 -27.08 -1.91
N TYR A 657 -6.36 -27.91 -0.87
CA TYR A 657 -5.18 -28.71 -0.57
C TYR A 657 -4.85 -29.70 -1.70
N PHE A 658 -5.85 -30.35 -2.29
CA PHE A 658 -5.64 -31.21 -3.44
C PHE A 658 -5.15 -30.45 -4.67
N GLU A 659 -5.39 -29.15 -4.82
CA GLU A 659 -4.75 -28.37 -5.90
C GLU A 659 -3.27 -28.06 -5.62
N ILE A 660 -2.83 -28.15 -4.36
CA ILE A 660 -1.45 -27.89 -3.93
C ILE A 660 -0.62 -29.17 -4.00
N ASP A 661 -1.13 -30.26 -3.42
CA ASP A 661 -0.45 -31.54 -3.30
C ASP A 661 -0.90 -32.51 -4.40
N ASP A 662 -0.03 -32.74 -5.38
CA ASP A 662 -0.27 -33.66 -6.49
C ASP A 662 -0.09 -35.14 -6.10
N THR A 663 0.09 -35.47 -4.83
CA THR A 663 0.23 -36.85 -4.33
C THR A 663 -1.03 -37.37 -3.63
N VAL A 664 -2.06 -36.54 -3.47
CA VAL A 664 -3.31 -36.90 -2.81
C VAL A 664 -4.51 -36.35 -3.58
N THR A 665 -5.54 -37.17 -3.76
CA THR A 665 -6.81 -36.76 -4.39
C THR A 665 -7.98 -37.29 -3.59
N GLY A 666 -9.16 -36.68 -3.74
CA GLY A 666 -10.39 -37.23 -3.19
C GLY A 666 -10.71 -38.63 -3.74
N PRO A 667 -11.61 -39.38 -3.07
CA PRO A 667 -12.01 -40.70 -3.56
C PRO A 667 -12.53 -40.60 -5.01
N PRO A 668 -12.13 -41.52 -5.89
CA PRO A 668 -12.34 -41.38 -7.33
C PRO A 668 -13.84 -41.37 -7.69
N ASP A 669 -14.21 -40.47 -8.59
CA ASP A 669 -15.58 -40.35 -9.07
C ASP A 669 -15.97 -41.55 -9.97
N ARG A 670 -17.15 -42.13 -9.71
CA ARG A 670 -17.80 -43.15 -10.56
C ARG A 670 -17.96 -42.69 -12.02
N LEU A 671 -17.98 -41.39 -12.30
CA LEU A 671 -18.06 -40.82 -13.65
C LEU A 671 -16.70 -40.64 -14.35
N LEU A 672 -15.59 -40.47 -13.62
CA LEU A 672 -14.27 -40.18 -14.20
C LEU A 672 -13.39 -41.43 -14.36
N GLY A 673 -13.74 -42.54 -13.72
CA GLY A 673 -12.97 -43.78 -13.77
C GLY A 673 -13.80 -45.04 -13.57
N LYS A 674 -14.79 -45.33 -14.43
CA LYS A 674 -15.33 -46.70 -14.51
C LYS A 674 -14.20 -47.64 -14.94
N ILE A 675 -13.57 -48.25 -13.95
CA ILE A 675 -12.56 -49.28 -14.11
C ILE A 675 -13.26 -50.53 -14.64
N ARG A 676 -12.88 -51.00 -15.82
CA ARG A 676 -13.28 -52.33 -16.32
C ARG A 676 -12.33 -53.44 -15.84
N ALA A 677 -11.17 -53.09 -15.29
CA ALA A 677 -10.10 -54.02 -14.98
C ALA A 677 -10.19 -54.51 -13.52
N PRO A 678 -10.13 -55.82 -13.26
CA PRO A 678 -10.14 -56.37 -11.90
C PRO A 678 -8.88 -56.03 -11.08
N ASP A 679 -7.80 -55.56 -11.73
CA ASP A 679 -6.52 -55.23 -11.10
C ASP A 679 -5.80 -54.08 -11.86
N PRO A 680 -6.14 -52.81 -11.56
CA PRO A 680 -5.66 -51.65 -12.31
C PRO A 680 -4.16 -51.36 -12.11
N ALA A 681 -3.63 -51.64 -10.92
CA ALA A 681 -2.24 -51.36 -10.58
C ALA A 681 -1.29 -52.28 -11.34
N THR A 682 -1.53 -53.59 -11.33
CA THR A 682 -0.74 -54.58 -12.07
C THR A 682 -0.82 -54.31 -13.57
N ARG A 683 -2.02 -54.04 -14.08
CA ARG A 683 -2.21 -53.69 -15.49
C ARG A 683 -1.39 -52.46 -15.88
N ALA A 684 -1.46 -51.38 -15.10
CA ALA A 684 -0.76 -50.14 -15.39
C ALA A 684 0.77 -50.30 -15.34
N ALA A 685 1.28 -51.13 -14.42
CA ALA A 685 2.71 -51.44 -14.31
C ALA A 685 3.23 -52.24 -15.52
N VAL A 686 2.53 -53.32 -15.91
CA VAL A 686 2.92 -54.16 -17.06
C VAL A 686 2.85 -53.39 -18.37
N LEU A 687 1.85 -52.50 -18.51
CA LEU A 687 1.62 -51.72 -19.73
C LEU A 687 2.33 -50.34 -19.73
N ALA A 688 3.19 -50.06 -18.74
CA ALA A 688 3.99 -48.83 -18.73
C ALA A 688 4.92 -48.77 -19.97
N PRO A 689 5.20 -47.59 -20.55
CA PRO A 689 5.97 -47.49 -21.81
C PRO A 689 7.31 -48.24 -21.81
N ARG A 690 8.09 -48.09 -20.73
CA ARG A 690 9.38 -48.76 -20.57
C ARG A 690 9.21 -50.28 -20.44
N GLN A 691 8.31 -50.72 -19.56
CA GLN A 691 8.05 -52.13 -19.31
C GLN A 691 7.48 -52.84 -20.53
N LEU A 692 6.53 -52.23 -21.24
CA LEU A 692 5.94 -52.77 -22.46
C LEU A 692 7.00 -52.93 -23.54
N ARG A 693 7.89 -51.95 -23.70
CA ARG A 693 9.02 -52.02 -24.63
C ARG A 693 10.00 -53.12 -24.22
N GLU A 694 10.31 -53.27 -22.94
CA GLU A 694 11.20 -54.32 -22.44
C GLU A 694 10.60 -55.72 -22.67
N LEU A 695 9.36 -55.95 -22.25
CA LEU A 695 8.66 -57.22 -22.45
C LEU A 695 8.52 -57.60 -23.93
N TYR A 696 8.22 -56.62 -24.79
CA TYR A 696 8.01 -56.88 -26.21
C TYR A 696 9.31 -56.93 -27.01
N VAL A 697 10.20 -55.95 -26.88
CA VAL A 697 11.41 -55.81 -27.69
C VAL A 697 12.56 -56.65 -27.13
N THR A 698 12.83 -56.54 -25.84
CA THR A 698 13.99 -57.19 -25.18
C THR A 698 13.69 -58.65 -24.84
N GLU A 699 12.63 -58.92 -24.08
CA GLU A 699 12.28 -60.27 -23.61
C GLU A 699 11.52 -61.10 -24.66
N ARG A 700 11.19 -60.50 -25.80
CA ARG A 700 10.49 -61.12 -26.93
C ARG A 700 9.15 -61.79 -26.62
N LYS A 701 8.45 -61.41 -25.56
CA LYS A 701 7.10 -61.93 -25.25
C LYS A 701 6.09 -61.54 -26.34
N THR A 702 5.17 -62.45 -26.64
CA THR A 702 4.06 -62.22 -27.59
C THR A 702 3.03 -61.24 -27.02
N THR A 703 2.22 -60.63 -27.90
CA THR A 703 1.14 -59.74 -27.45
C THR A 703 0.09 -60.46 -26.60
N ALA A 704 -0.05 -61.79 -26.74
CA ALA A 704 -0.95 -62.60 -25.93
C ALA A 704 -0.41 -62.84 -24.51
N GLU A 705 0.89 -63.12 -24.37
CA GLU A 705 1.54 -63.30 -23.07
C GLU A 705 1.53 -62.00 -22.25
N ILE A 706 1.86 -60.87 -22.88
CA ILE A 706 1.80 -59.54 -22.24
C ILE A 706 0.35 -59.20 -21.84
N ALA A 707 -0.62 -59.53 -22.69
CA ALA A 707 -2.03 -59.32 -22.38
C ALA A 707 -2.50 -60.20 -21.21
N GLY A 708 -1.99 -61.43 -21.08
CA GLY A 708 -2.20 -62.29 -19.93
C GLY A 708 -1.64 -61.70 -18.64
N MET A 709 -0.40 -61.20 -18.66
CA MET A 709 0.24 -60.53 -17.51
C MET A 709 -0.53 -59.28 -17.07
N ALA A 710 -1.02 -58.48 -18.04
CA ALA A 710 -1.79 -57.27 -17.78
C ALA A 710 -3.30 -57.49 -17.56
N LYS A 711 -3.77 -58.76 -17.59
CA LYS A 711 -5.19 -59.13 -17.53
C LYS A 711 -6.06 -58.31 -18.51
N CYS A 712 -5.62 -58.21 -19.76
CA CYS A 712 -6.26 -57.41 -20.80
C CYS A 712 -6.41 -58.18 -22.13
N ALA A 713 -7.05 -57.56 -23.12
CA ALA A 713 -7.13 -58.14 -24.46
C ALA A 713 -5.85 -57.87 -25.27
N ALA A 714 -5.40 -58.83 -26.08
CA ALA A 714 -4.25 -58.66 -26.97
C ALA A 714 -4.43 -57.51 -28.00
N THR A 715 -5.67 -57.11 -28.29
CA THR A 715 -5.99 -55.90 -29.07
C THR A 715 -5.53 -54.61 -28.37
N THR A 716 -5.62 -54.54 -27.04
CA THR A 716 -5.12 -53.40 -26.25
C THR A 716 -3.60 -53.29 -26.35
N VAL A 717 -2.88 -54.41 -26.21
CA VAL A 717 -1.41 -54.42 -26.34
C VAL A 717 -0.98 -54.00 -27.74
N ARG A 718 -1.63 -54.50 -28.79
CA ARG A 718 -1.35 -54.06 -30.18
C ARG A 718 -1.60 -52.58 -30.39
N ALA A 719 -2.68 -52.03 -29.83
CA ALA A 719 -2.97 -50.61 -29.91
C ALA A 719 -1.93 -49.75 -29.17
N LEU A 720 -1.46 -50.21 -28.00
CA LEU A 720 -0.41 -49.54 -27.24
C LEU A 720 0.95 -49.56 -27.97
N LEU A 721 1.32 -50.67 -28.60
CA LEU A 721 2.53 -50.77 -29.42
C LEU A 721 2.46 -49.83 -30.63
N ALA A 722 1.30 -49.73 -31.29
CA ALA A 722 1.11 -48.79 -32.38
C ALA A 722 1.23 -47.32 -31.93
N LEU A 723 0.64 -46.96 -30.78
CA LEU A 723 0.75 -45.62 -30.19
C LEU A 723 2.19 -45.29 -29.77
N ASP A 724 2.99 -46.27 -29.36
CA ASP A 724 4.41 -46.10 -29.01
C ASP A 724 5.36 -46.13 -30.23
N GLY A 725 4.83 -46.28 -31.45
CA GLY A 725 5.63 -46.43 -32.65
C GLY A 725 6.48 -47.71 -32.68
N ILE A 726 6.09 -48.75 -31.95
CA ILE A 726 6.79 -50.05 -31.92
C ILE A 726 6.18 -50.97 -32.99
N PRO A 727 6.93 -51.36 -34.03
CA PRO A 727 6.41 -52.19 -35.11
C PRO A 727 6.07 -53.60 -34.63
N LEU A 728 4.94 -54.15 -35.11
CA LEU A 728 4.55 -55.52 -34.80
C LEU A 728 5.49 -56.51 -35.49
N ARG A 729 6.01 -57.49 -34.74
CA ARG A 729 6.76 -58.61 -35.30
C ARG A 729 5.89 -59.41 -36.27
N THR A 730 6.39 -59.62 -37.47
CA THR A 730 5.81 -60.54 -38.44
C THR A 730 5.83 -61.96 -37.89
N LEU A 731 4.67 -62.61 -37.85
CA LEU A 731 4.58 -64.04 -37.57
C LEU A 731 5.29 -64.77 -38.72
N SER A 732 6.49 -65.29 -38.48
CA SER A 732 7.13 -66.21 -39.41
C SER A 732 6.25 -67.46 -39.53
N ARG A 733 5.54 -67.56 -40.66
CA ARG A 733 4.77 -68.73 -41.08
C ARG A 733 5.71 -69.93 -41.01
N ARG A 734 5.37 -70.94 -40.19
CA ARG A 734 6.13 -72.19 -40.08
C ARG A 734 6.44 -72.73 -41.48
N LEU A 735 7.73 -72.96 -41.75
CA LEU A 735 8.22 -73.73 -42.88
C LEU A 735 7.58 -75.13 -42.82
N ASN A 736 6.61 -75.40 -43.68
CA ASN A 736 6.28 -76.78 -44.03
C ASN A 736 7.47 -77.36 -44.79
N ARG A 737 7.94 -78.53 -44.32
CA ARG A 737 8.95 -79.37 -44.98
C ARG A 737 8.61 -79.59 -46.46
N PRO A 738 9.60 -79.58 -47.37
CA PRO A 738 9.38 -80.02 -48.74
C PRO A 738 9.45 -81.54 -48.82
N THR A 739 8.36 -82.18 -49.24
CA THR A 739 8.41 -83.48 -49.92
C THR A 739 8.70 -83.22 -51.39
N SER A 740 9.80 -83.81 -51.86
CA SER A 740 10.34 -83.70 -53.21
C SER A 740 9.54 -84.48 -54.25
N CYS A 741 9.33 -83.82 -55.39
CA CYS A 741 9.43 -84.31 -56.77
C CYS A 741 8.53 -85.46 -57.27
N ALA A 742 7.73 -85.16 -58.30
CA ALA A 742 7.93 -85.65 -59.67
C ALA A 742 7.19 -84.77 -60.70
N PRO A 743 7.70 -84.62 -61.95
CA PRO A 743 7.23 -83.63 -62.93
C PRO A 743 6.31 -84.25 -64.00
N GLY A 744 5.38 -83.46 -64.55
CA GLY A 744 4.64 -83.87 -65.75
C GLY A 744 3.55 -82.90 -66.20
N CYS A 745 3.66 -82.49 -67.46
CA CYS A 745 2.59 -82.13 -68.39
C CYS A 745 1.80 -80.81 -68.21
N THR A 746 2.15 -79.84 -69.05
CA THR A 746 1.32 -79.16 -70.08
C THR A 746 -0.17 -78.84 -69.82
N VAL A 747 -0.49 -77.57 -70.16
CA VAL A 747 -1.68 -77.06 -70.91
C VAL A 747 -2.81 -76.34 -70.12
N SER A 748 -3.21 -75.19 -70.71
CA SER A 748 -4.50 -74.48 -70.61
C SER A 748 -4.72 -73.59 -69.36
N THR A 749 -5.26 -72.36 -69.39
CA THR A 749 -5.85 -71.50 -70.42
C THR A 749 -6.04 -70.10 -69.82
N SER A 750 -5.82 -69.10 -70.66
CA SER A 750 -6.39 -67.74 -70.71
C SER A 750 -7.63 -67.44 -69.84
N LYS A 751 -7.66 -66.28 -69.15
CA LYS A 751 -8.45 -65.08 -69.54
C LYS A 751 -8.60 -64.04 -68.41
N ASP A 752 -8.33 -62.79 -68.79
CA ASP A 752 -9.14 -61.56 -68.54
C ASP A 752 -9.18 -60.97 -67.09
N VAL A 753 -9.14 -59.65 -66.82
CA VAL A 753 -9.26 -58.42 -67.63
C VAL A 753 -8.94 -57.18 -66.73
N VAL A 754 -8.14 -56.25 -67.28
CA VAL A 754 -8.24 -54.76 -67.26
C VAL A 754 -7.95 -53.92 -65.99
N ASP A 755 -6.82 -53.21 -66.09
CA ASP A 755 -6.46 -51.89 -65.52
C ASP A 755 -7.37 -50.75 -65.99
N TYR A 756 -7.57 -49.71 -65.18
CA TYR A 756 -7.11 -48.34 -65.51
C TYR A 756 -7.36 -47.31 -64.40
N ALA A 757 -6.38 -46.42 -64.25
CA ALA A 757 -6.38 -45.21 -63.44
C ALA A 757 -7.07 -44.02 -64.13
N LEU A 758 -7.42 -42.96 -63.39
CA LEU A 758 -6.97 -41.57 -63.60
C LEU A 758 -7.85 -40.51 -62.90
N ASP A 759 -7.17 -39.73 -62.05
CA ASP A 759 -7.13 -38.27 -61.90
C ASP A 759 -8.22 -37.37 -62.55
N LYS A 760 -8.69 -36.34 -61.81
CA LYS A 760 -9.03 -35.02 -62.37
C LYS A 760 -9.23 -33.88 -61.36
N GLN A 761 -8.76 -32.71 -61.81
CA GLN A 761 -8.60 -31.40 -61.18
C GLN A 761 -9.85 -30.53 -60.95
N GLN A 762 -9.67 -29.56 -60.04
CA GLN A 762 -10.20 -28.19 -59.91
C GLN A 762 -11.11 -27.60 -61.01
N ARG A 763 -12.16 -26.85 -60.59
CA ARG A 763 -12.49 -25.47 -61.04
C ARG A 763 -13.62 -24.82 -60.21
N GLN A 764 -13.49 -23.51 -60.02
CA GLN A 764 -14.40 -22.56 -59.31
C GLN A 764 -15.77 -22.34 -60.01
N PRO A 765 -16.77 -21.76 -59.30
CA PRO A 765 -18.09 -21.43 -59.85
C PRO A 765 -18.23 -19.94 -60.24
N PRO A 766 -19.31 -19.59 -60.98
CA PRO A 766 -20.03 -18.38 -60.62
C PRO A 766 -21.57 -18.47 -60.76
N GLY A 767 -22.27 -17.63 -59.98
CA GLY A 767 -23.34 -16.79 -60.54
C GLY A 767 -24.82 -17.16 -60.33
N ARG A 768 -25.40 -16.61 -59.25
CA ARG A 768 -26.74 -15.97 -59.12
C ARG A 768 -27.95 -16.49 -59.93
N ARG A 769 -29.08 -16.71 -59.23
CA ARG A 769 -30.39 -16.12 -59.57
C ARG A 769 -31.32 -16.00 -58.36
N ARG A 770 -32.10 -14.91 -58.35
CA ARG A 770 -33.10 -14.46 -57.37
C ARG A 770 -34.41 -15.24 -57.48
N ALA A 771 -35.14 -15.35 -56.38
CA ALA A 771 -36.60 -15.19 -56.35
C ALA A 771 -37.03 -14.68 -54.97
N ALA A 772 -37.90 -13.68 -54.97
CA ALA A 772 -38.47 -13.01 -53.81
C ALA A 772 -39.92 -13.45 -53.64
N VAL A 773 -40.41 -13.58 -52.40
CA VAL A 773 -41.83 -13.36 -52.04
C VAL A 773 -41.90 -12.78 -50.62
N THR A 774 -42.86 -11.88 -50.48
CA THR A 774 -43.24 -10.85 -49.51
C THR A 774 -43.86 -11.32 -48.19
N GLY A 775 -43.86 -10.45 -47.17
CA GLY A 775 -44.83 -10.47 -46.05
C GLY A 775 -44.54 -9.50 -44.90
N HIS A 776 -45.32 -8.40 -44.84
CA HIS A 776 -45.60 -7.37 -43.81
C HIS A 776 -45.01 -7.48 -42.38
N GLY A 777 -44.54 -6.40 -41.72
CA GLY A 777 -45.29 -5.21 -41.22
C GLY A 777 -45.96 -5.59 -39.88
N THR A 778 -45.84 -4.94 -38.71
CA THR A 778 -45.73 -3.52 -38.34
C THR A 778 -45.59 -3.41 -36.81
N ASP A 779 -44.81 -2.41 -36.35
CA ASP A 779 -45.02 -1.47 -35.24
C ASP A 779 -45.26 -1.81 -33.74
N GLN A 780 -44.61 -0.96 -32.92
CA GLN A 780 -44.96 -0.46 -31.56
C GLN A 780 -44.83 -1.43 -30.36
N HIS A 781 -44.32 -1.06 -29.17
CA HIS A 781 -44.44 0.18 -28.40
C HIS A 781 -43.30 0.34 -27.37
N ALA A 782 -43.13 1.59 -26.92
CA ALA A 782 -42.12 2.11 -26.02
C ALA A 782 -42.41 1.93 -24.51
N ARG A 783 -41.50 2.51 -23.71
CA ARG A 783 -41.65 3.11 -22.34
C ARG A 783 -41.35 2.24 -21.11
N LYS A 784 -40.29 2.58 -20.36
CA LYS A 784 -40.30 3.62 -19.29
C LYS A 784 -38.96 3.69 -18.54
N THR A 785 -38.34 4.86 -18.61
CA THR A 785 -37.44 5.44 -17.61
C THR A 785 -38.25 5.92 -16.40
N ARG A 786 -37.68 5.83 -15.20
CA ARG A 786 -38.09 6.60 -14.02
C ARG A 786 -36.90 6.80 -13.08
N ASP A 787 -36.64 8.06 -12.78
CA ASP A 787 -35.69 8.59 -11.80
C ASP A 787 -36.05 8.25 -10.36
N SER A 788 -35.04 8.13 -9.51
CA SER A 788 -34.94 8.68 -8.13
C SER A 788 -33.48 8.67 -7.69
#